data_AF-A0A3D9B7G5-F1
#
_entry.id   AF-A0A3D9B7G5-F1
#
_cell.length_a   1.000
_cell.length_b   1.000
_cell.length_c   1.000
_cell.angle_alpha   90.00
_cell.angle_beta   90.00
_cell.angle_gamma   90.00
#
_symmetry.space_group_name_H-M   'P 1'
#
loop_
_entity.id
_entity.type
_entity.pdbx_description
1 polymer ?
#
loop_
_entity_poly.entity_id
_entity_poly.type
_entity_poly.pdbx_seq_one_letter_code
_entity_poly.pdbx_strand_id
1 'polypeptide(L)'
;MRKAILSIAILGVLFSAQLSAQTDTSGREKVYRATHTKVTELKHTKLKVNFDYQKEQMNGEEWLTASPYFYPANELILDAKAMLIHEVALDNNGKKSPLKYEYNNDILKIALDKTYQKNQDYTVYIKYTSRPNEVKQQGSMAINDAKGLYFINAQGTEPDMPTQIWTQGETESSSAWFPTIDKPNQKTTQEIYMTVPDRYVTLSNGVLKNSQKESNGLRTDHWVMDKRHSTYLFFMGVGEYAIVKDKWKNIPVDYYIEKEFEPYAKQIYGNTPEMIDFFSKKMNYDYPWAKYAQISGRNYVSGAMENTTATLHGSDILQKPGQLIDENKWEDTIAHELFHHWFGDLVTAESWSNLTVNESFANYSEYLWNEHKYGKDQADYHLMTDVNMYIHNPSDFKKNLVRFNYESREDVFDLVTYQKGGGILNMLRNYLGDDAFFAGMNDYLKTNEYQNAEAHQLRLSFEKVSGKDLNWFFNQWYFGNGNPKINSSFTFEPVKKQVSVTISQTQDQPFEFPLAIDVYDNGKPKRYNVWVNAQAKNTFSFDVSKTPDLVNINADGVLLAEIADTKTPEQNLMQFTGSKEFKSRYRALEGIKDQTGKSPAVVKLLAAALKDPFFRVRIKALELIDLTHAEQMKALSSEVEKIAANDPKTLTQAAAIAALAKTKDKKYLPLFEKGVNAVSNAVKGNSLSAVLAIDPSKANSLADKIDLEGASDELQAQLLPVIVKNKVTSQMSNIAPLAAFYPFIKFQNPELGKSAEEGFNWIMSSDNLKATESITKIVGYAKNQMGDNPQAKMMVVQMLKDGLSKKMELLKQNPQKAASINKQIDVLNKAIENFK
;
A
#
# COMPACT_ATOMS: atom_id res chain seq x y z
N MET A 1 -38.46 18.38 67.93
CA MET A 1 -37.63 18.61 66.71
C MET A 1 -36.35 17.76 66.83
N ARG A 2 -36.06 16.92 65.81
CA ARG A 2 -34.76 16.28 65.45
C ARG A 2 -33.98 15.51 66.57
N LYS A 3 -34.11 14.18 66.69
CA LYS A 3 -33.29 13.09 66.08
C LYS A 3 -31.76 13.30 66.30
N ALA A 4 -31.09 12.66 67.26
CA ALA A 4 -30.74 11.24 67.45
C ALA A 4 -29.44 10.78 66.73
N ILE A 5 -28.58 10.11 67.52
CA ILE A 5 -27.48 9.18 67.19
C ILE A 5 -26.05 9.76 67.28
N LEU A 6 -25.45 9.52 68.44
CA LEU A 6 -24.01 9.48 68.70
C LEU A 6 -23.68 8.08 69.23
N SER A 7 -23.57 7.08 68.35
CA SER A 7 -23.17 5.70 68.70
C SER A 7 -22.79 4.87 67.47
N ILE A 8 -21.88 5.36 66.61
CA ILE A 8 -21.16 4.50 65.64
C ILE A 8 -19.75 5.09 65.46
N ALA A 9 -18.90 4.94 66.47
CA ALA A 9 -17.47 5.30 66.38
C ALA A 9 -16.54 4.06 66.32
N ILE A 10 -17.09 2.84 66.37
CA ILE A 10 -16.30 1.60 66.31
C ILE A 10 -17.11 0.53 65.56
N LEU A 11 -17.31 0.72 64.25
CA LEU A 11 -17.81 -0.34 63.33
C LEU A 11 -17.67 0.04 61.85
N GLY A 12 -16.72 0.91 61.49
CA GLY A 12 -16.53 1.40 60.10
C GLY A 12 -15.12 1.23 59.55
N VAL A 13 -14.25 0.44 60.19
CA VAL A 13 -12.85 0.23 59.75
C VAL A 13 -12.63 -1.21 59.24
N LEU A 14 -13.69 -2.00 59.05
CA LEU A 14 -13.60 -3.32 58.43
C LEU A 14 -14.60 -3.37 57.28
N PHE A 15 -14.09 -3.59 56.07
CA PHE A 15 -14.78 -3.66 54.76
C PHE A 15 -14.95 -2.35 53.97
N SER A 16 -13.82 -1.73 53.64
CA SER A 16 -13.66 -1.08 52.32
C SER A 16 -12.22 -1.25 51.82
N ALA A 17 -11.72 -2.49 51.86
CA ALA A 17 -10.77 -2.89 50.82
C ALA A 17 -11.57 -2.91 49.52
N GLN A 18 -11.55 -1.80 48.78
CA GLN A 18 -11.68 -1.90 47.33
C GLN A 18 -10.51 -2.78 46.90
N LEU A 19 -10.76 -4.09 46.83
CA LEU A 19 -10.03 -4.97 45.95
C LEU A 19 -10.35 -4.49 44.54
N SER A 20 -9.68 -3.43 44.11
CA SER A 20 -9.54 -3.14 42.69
C SER A 20 -8.71 -4.29 42.14
N ALA A 21 -9.39 -5.33 41.66
CA ALA A 21 -8.77 -6.27 40.74
C ALA A 21 -8.12 -5.44 39.62
N GLN A 22 -6.90 -5.78 39.21
CA GLN A 22 -6.32 -5.21 38.00
C GLN A 22 -7.36 -5.34 36.88
N THR A 23 -7.78 -4.21 36.32
CA THR A 23 -8.60 -4.17 35.12
C THR A 23 -7.85 -4.84 33.96
N ASP A 24 -8.52 -5.11 32.84
CA ASP A 24 -7.84 -5.61 31.62
C ASP A 24 -6.71 -4.66 31.13
N THR A 25 -6.72 -3.42 31.60
CA THR A 25 -5.66 -2.43 31.35
C THR A 25 -4.61 -2.36 32.44
N SER A 26 -4.76 -3.07 33.56
CA SER A 26 -3.90 -2.97 34.76
C SER A 26 -3.67 -1.53 35.23
N GLY A 27 -4.71 -0.68 35.17
CA GLY A 27 -4.63 0.75 35.49
C GLY A 27 -4.10 1.65 34.37
N ARG A 28 -3.80 1.10 33.18
CA ARG A 28 -3.50 1.89 31.97
C ARG A 28 -4.79 2.44 31.35
N GLU A 29 -4.67 3.50 30.57
CA GLU A 29 -5.81 4.05 29.82
C GLU A 29 -6.21 3.16 28.62
N LYS A 30 -5.26 2.38 28.07
CA LYS A 30 -5.47 1.55 26.88
C LYS A 30 -5.09 0.10 27.12
N VAL A 31 -5.77 -0.81 26.41
CA VAL A 31 -5.48 -2.25 26.41
C VAL A 31 -4.07 -2.47 25.86
N TYR A 32 -3.29 -3.30 26.55
CA TYR A 32 -1.97 -3.74 26.08
C TYR A 32 -2.11 -5.00 25.24
N ARG A 33 -1.62 -4.95 24.00
CA ARG A 33 -1.68 -6.01 23.00
C ARG A 33 -0.43 -6.87 23.14
N ALA A 34 -0.48 -7.81 24.07
CA ALA A 34 0.61 -8.76 24.26
C ALA A 34 0.72 -9.74 23.08
N THR A 35 1.95 -10.22 22.85
CA THR A 35 2.20 -11.38 21.99
C THR A 35 1.39 -12.58 22.49
N HIS A 36 0.81 -13.33 21.55
CA HIS A 36 -0.07 -14.45 21.90
C HIS A 36 0.71 -15.56 22.61
N THR A 37 0.19 -16.04 23.75
CA THR A 37 0.81 -17.12 24.50
C THR A 37 0.79 -18.44 23.73
N LYS A 38 1.96 -19.00 23.43
CA LYS A 38 2.08 -20.32 22.81
C LYS A 38 1.82 -21.43 23.84
N VAL A 39 0.57 -21.90 23.93
CA VAL A 39 0.23 -23.11 24.71
C VAL A 39 0.47 -24.37 23.87
N THR A 40 0.16 -24.30 22.58
CA THR A 40 0.32 -25.37 21.60
C THR A 40 1.33 -24.95 20.53
N GLU A 41 2.16 -25.89 20.10
CA GLU A 41 3.02 -25.77 18.92
C GLU A 41 2.39 -26.54 17.75
N LEU A 42 2.10 -25.84 16.64
CA LEU A 42 1.69 -26.46 15.39
C LEU A 42 2.90 -27.10 14.69
N LYS A 43 2.76 -28.35 14.24
CA LYS A 43 3.83 -29.11 13.54
C LYS A 43 3.54 -29.22 12.04
N HIS A 44 2.36 -29.69 11.70
CA HIS A 44 1.95 -29.92 10.32
C HIS A 44 0.44 -29.75 10.16
N THR A 45 0.02 -29.13 9.06
CA THR A 45 -1.39 -28.95 8.69
C THR A 45 -1.62 -29.56 7.31
N LYS A 46 -2.44 -30.60 7.25
CA LYS A 46 -2.87 -31.23 5.99
C LYS A 46 -4.33 -30.88 5.74
N LEU A 47 -4.63 -30.32 4.57
CA LEU A 47 -5.99 -29.99 4.15
C LEU A 47 -6.38 -30.79 2.91
N LYS A 48 -7.59 -31.33 2.89
CA LYS A 48 -8.26 -31.81 1.68
C LYS A 48 -9.52 -31.00 1.48
N VAL A 49 -9.63 -30.33 0.34
CA VAL A 49 -10.69 -29.35 0.10
C VAL A 49 -11.35 -29.53 -1.26
N ASN A 50 -12.65 -29.22 -1.31
CA ASN A 50 -13.41 -29.04 -2.54
C ASN A 50 -14.43 -27.90 -2.35
N PHE A 51 -14.94 -27.38 -3.46
CA PHE A 51 -15.70 -26.13 -3.47
C PHE A 51 -17.13 -26.34 -3.95
N ASP A 52 -18.10 -25.80 -3.21
CA ASP A 52 -19.49 -25.63 -3.64
C ASP A 52 -19.64 -24.22 -4.22
N TYR A 53 -19.50 -24.11 -5.55
CA TYR A 53 -19.59 -22.85 -6.29
C TYR A 53 -20.99 -22.21 -6.24
N GLN A 54 -22.05 -23.00 -5.99
CA GLN A 54 -23.41 -22.45 -5.91
C GLN A 54 -23.64 -21.74 -4.58
N LYS A 55 -23.09 -22.30 -3.49
CA LYS A 55 -23.21 -21.71 -2.15
C LYS A 55 -22.04 -20.81 -1.76
N GLU A 56 -20.97 -20.80 -2.56
CA GLU A 56 -19.71 -20.12 -2.25
C GLU A 56 -19.15 -20.61 -0.91
N GLN A 57 -19.11 -21.94 -0.77
CA GLN A 57 -18.66 -22.64 0.43
C GLN A 57 -17.56 -23.63 0.08
N MET A 58 -16.77 -24.00 1.07
CA MET A 58 -15.72 -25.01 0.92
C MET A 58 -15.94 -26.16 1.90
N ASN A 59 -15.91 -27.38 1.40
CA ASN A 59 -15.86 -28.57 2.24
C ASN A 59 -14.41 -28.89 2.55
N GLY A 60 -14.10 -29.08 3.83
CA GLY A 60 -12.74 -29.33 4.31
C GLY A 60 -12.64 -30.59 5.18
N GLU A 61 -11.57 -31.33 4.97
CA GLU A 61 -11.03 -32.31 5.90
C GLU A 61 -9.61 -31.88 6.28
N GLU A 62 -9.37 -31.68 7.56
CA GLU A 62 -8.08 -31.28 8.11
C GLU A 62 -7.47 -32.40 8.96
N TRP A 63 -6.16 -32.57 8.88
CA TRP A 63 -5.35 -33.28 9.85
C TRP A 63 -4.31 -32.31 10.41
N LEU A 64 -4.50 -31.91 11.67
CA LEU A 64 -3.62 -30.98 12.38
C LEU A 64 -2.75 -31.75 13.36
N THR A 65 -1.45 -31.84 13.06
CA THR A 65 -0.46 -32.40 13.97
C THR A 65 0.10 -31.29 14.86
N ALA A 66 0.01 -31.48 16.17
CA ALA A 66 0.46 -30.51 17.16
C ALA A 66 0.97 -31.18 18.43
N SER A 67 1.64 -30.40 19.28
CA SER A 67 2.08 -30.81 20.61
C SER A 67 1.96 -29.64 21.59
N PRO A 68 1.85 -29.87 22.91
CA PRO A 68 2.01 -28.79 23.89
C PRO A 68 3.37 -28.10 23.70
N TYR A 69 3.40 -26.77 23.75
CA TYR A 69 4.62 -25.99 23.55
C TYR A 69 5.64 -26.21 24.67
N PHE A 70 5.19 -26.18 25.93
CA PHE A 70 6.03 -26.52 27.09
C PHE A 70 5.25 -27.24 28.20
N TYR A 71 4.19 -26.62 28.72
CA TYR A 71 3.43 -27.20 29.81
C TYR A 71 2.52 -28.33 29.31
N PRO A 72 2.25 -29.36 30.15
CA PRO A 72 1.34 -30.43 29.78
C PRO A 72 -0.05 -29.89 29.48
N ALA A 73 -0.71 -30.41 28.43
CA ALA A 73 -2.05 -29.98 28.03
C ALA A 73 -2.91 -31.18 27.62
N ASN A 74 -4.20 -31.11 27.93
CA ASN A 74 -5.22 -32.08 27.51
C ASN A 74 -6.33 -31.41 26.68
N GLU A 75 -6.09 -30.20 26.19
CA GLU A 75 -7.02 -29.42 25.38
C GLU A 75 -6.26 -28.79 24.21
N LEU A 76 -6.93 -28.71 23.06
CA LEU A 76 -6.52 -27.92 21.89
C LEU A 76 -7.59 -26.87 21.61
N ILE A 77 -7.17 -25.61 21.46
CA ILE A 77 -8.06 -24.49 21.12
C ILE A 77 -7.66 -23.94 19.75
N LEU A 78 -8.62 -23.84 18.83
CA LEU A 78 -8.44 -23.33 17.48
C LEU A 78 -9.45 -22.21 17.20
N ASP A 79 -9.01 -21.21 16.45
CA ASP A 79 -9.88 -20.26 15.76
C ASP A 79 -10.52 -20.96 14.55
N ALA A 80 -11.85 -20.87 14.43
CA ALA A 80 -12.62 -21.47 13.34
C ALA A 80 -13.86 -20.60 13.09
N LYS A 81 -13.75 -19.62 12.19
CA LYS A 81 -14.77 -18.58 11.95
C LYS A 81 -15.85 -19.04 11.01
N ALA A 82 -17.11 -18.91 11.45
CA ALA A 82 -18.32 -19.17 10.67
C ALA A 82 -18.45 -20.60 10.08
N MET A 83 -17.75 -21.59 10.65
CA MET A 83 -17.73 -22.96 10.13
C MET A 83 -18.93 -23.79 10.60
N LEU A 84 -19.19 -24.89 9.89
CA LEU A 84 -19.99 -26.01 10.38
C LEU A 84 -19.03 -27.16 10.69
N ILE A 85 -18.91 -27.54 11.97
CA ILE A 85 -18.05 -28.64 12.40
C ILE A 85 -18.87 -29.94 12.39
N HIS A 86 -18.48 -30.90 11.56
CA HIS A 86 -19.20 -32.16 11.35
C HIS A 86 -18.60 -33.32 12.15
N GLU A 87 -17.27 -33.34 12.30
CA GLU A 87 -16.55 -34.41 12.99
C GLU A 87 -15.24 -33.86 13.57
N VAL A 88 -14.93 -34.27 14.80
CA VAL A 88 -13.61 -34.06 15.43
C VAL A 88 -13.16 -35.39 16.03
N ALA A 89 -11.97 -35.86 15.63
CA ALA A 89 -11.44 -37.13 16.07
C ALA A 89 -9.93 -37.07 16.26
N LEU A 90 -9.39 -37.90 17.14
CA LEU A 90 -7.97 -38.21 17.19
C LEU A 90 -7.67 -39.21 16.07
N ASP A 91 -6.70 -38.89 15.21
CA ASP A 91 -6.21 -39.81 14.19
C ASP A 91 -4.90 -40.46 14.66
N ASN A 92 -4.93 -41.79 14.79
CA ASN A 92 -3.74 -42.58 15.07
C ASN A 92 -3.45 -43.47 13.85
N ASN A 93 -2.64 -42.97 12.93
CA ASN A 93 -2.25 -43.66 11.70
C ASN A 93 -3.47 -44.13 10.88
N GLY A 94 -4.44 -43.24 10.64
CA GLY A 94 -5.66 -43.52 9.88
C GLY A 94 -6.80 -44.15 10.68
N LYS A 95 -6.56 -44.54 11.94
CA LYS A 95 -7.63 -44.97 12.86
C LYS A 95 -8.16 -43.75 13.62
N LYS A 96 -9.36 -43.32 13.26
CA LYS A 96 -10.07 -42.20 13.91
C LYS A 96 -10.80 -42.65 15.17
N SER A 97 -10.65 -41.87 16.24
CA SER A 97 -11.37 -42.05 17.51
C SER A 97 -12.04 -40.73 17.90
N PRO A 98 -13.37 -40.66 18.06
CA PRO A 98 -14.07 -39.39 18.31
C PRO A 98 -13.56 -38.65 19.55
N LEU A 99 -13.40 -37.33 19.45
CA LEU A 99 -13.07 -36.45 20.57
C LEU A 99 -14.28 -35.59 20.96
N LYS A 100 -14.35 -35.20 22.23
CA LYS A 100 -15.34 -34.22 22.69
C LYS A 100 -14.85 -32.83 22.33
N TYR A 101 -15.75 -31.98 21.87
CA TYR A 101 -15.43 -30.60 21.55
C TYR A 101 -16.60 -29.66 21.86
N GLU A 102 -16.27 -28.39 22.06
CA GLU A 102 -17.21 -27.28 22.13
C GLU A 102 -16.87 -26.30 21.00
N TYR A 103 -17.90 -25.81 20.30
CA TYR A 103 -17.74 -24.81 19.25
C TYR A 103 -18.69 -23.65 19.50
N ASN A 104 -18.15 -22.51 19.90
CA ASN A 104 -18.91 -21.29 20.17
C ASN A 104 -18.06 -20.04 19.88
N ASN A 105 -18.72 -18.95 19.46
CA ASN A 105 -18.07 -17.67 19.19
C ASN A 105 -16.82 -17.78 18.30
N ASP A 106 -16.91 -18.58 17.23
CA ASP A 106 -15.82 -18.83 16.29
C ASP A 106 -14.57 -19.51 16.89
N ILE A 107 -14.68 -20.13 18.08
CA ILE A 107 -13.61 -20.88 18.74
C ILE A 107 -14.00 -22.35 18.88
N LEU A 108 -13.12 -23.24 18.44
CA LEU A 108 -13.23 -24.70 18.57
C LEU A 108 -12.31 -25.18 19.69
N LYS A 109 -12.89 -25.63 20.81
CA LYS A 109 -12.17 -26.22 21.95
C LYS A 109 -12.33 -27.73 21.92
N ILE A 110 -11.21 -28.45 21.91
CA ILE A 110 -11.18 -29.90 21.72
C ILE A 110 -10.54 -30.53 22.95
N ALA A 111 -11.29 -31.38 23.65
CA ALA A 111 -10.76 -32.19 24.73
C ALA A 111 -9.99 -33.38 24.15
N LEU A 112 -8.68 -33.44 24.40
CA LEU A 112 -7.81 -34.52 23.97
C LEU A 112 -8.10 -35.80 24.79
N ASP A 113 -7.71 -36.96 24.26
CA ASP A 113 -7.93 -38.26 24.88
C ASP A 113 -7.19 -38.44 26.22
N LYS A 114 -6.11 -37.68 26.40
CA LYS A 114 -5.26 -37.65 27.60
C LYS A 114 -4.48 -36.34 27.68
N THR A 115 -3.75 -36.17 28.78
CA THR A 115 -2.73 -35.12 28.89
C THR A 115 -1.48 -35.50 28.08
N TYR A 116 -1.10 -34.63 27.15
CA TYR A 116 0.14 -34.70 26.39
C TYR A 116 1.23 -33.88 27.07
N GLN A 117 2.48 -34.33 26.91
CA GLN A 117 3.68 -33.62 27.37
C GLN A 117 4.32 -32.84 26.22
N LYS A 118 5.27 -31.95 26.52
CA LYS A 118 6.09 -31.29 25.49
C LYS A 118 6.68 -32.32 24.52
N ASN A 119 6.65 -32.02 23.22
CA ASN A 119 7.13 -32.89 22.13
C ASN A 119 6.40 -34.24 21.99
N GLN A 120 5.28 -34.43 22.68
CA GLN A 120 4.41 -35.57 22.45
C GLN A 120 3.34 -35.16 21.44
N ASP A 121 3.57 -35.53 20.18
CA ASP A 121 2.67 -35.16 19.08
C ASP A 121 1.35 -35.93 19.15
N TYR A 122 0.29 -35.25 18.73
CA TYR A 122 -1.03 -35.82 18.42
C TYR A 122 -1.51 -35.27 17.09
N THR A 123 -2.37 -36.02 16.39
CA THR A 123 -3.01 -35.54 15.16
C THR A 123 -4.52 -35.50 15.36
N VAL A 124 -5.10 -34.31 15.22
CA VAL A 124 -6.55 -34.12 15.26
C VAL A 124 -7.08 -34.07 13.83
N TYR A 125 -8.04 -34.92 13.53
CA TYR A 125 -8.82 -34.87 12.31
C TYR A 125 -10.09 -34.03 12.52
N ILE A 126 -10.35 -33.10 11.61
CA ILE A 126 -11.52 -32.21 11.65
C ILE A 126 -12.21 -32.24 10.29
N LYS A 127 -13.51 -32.57 10.26
CA LYS A 127 -14.35 -32.45 9.07
C LYS A 127 -15.29 -31.25 9.22
N TYR A 128 -15.31 -30.37 8.25
CA TYR A 128 -16.05 -29.12 8.35
C TYR A 128 -16.53 -28.57 7.00
N THR A 129 -17.43 -27.60 7.05
CA THR A 129 -17.77 -26.72 5.92
C THR A 129 -17.45 -25.29 6.30
N SER A 130 -16.58 -24.63 5.53
CA SER A 130 -16.31 -23.19 5.63
C SER A 130 -17.40 -22.40 4.91
N ARG A 131 -17.85 -21.30 5.54
CA ARG A 131 -18.89 -20.41 5.03
C ARG A 131 -18.39 -18.96 5.07
N PRO A 132 -17.49 -18.57 4.16
CA PRO A 132 -16.81 -17.27 4.21
C PRO A 132 -17.79 -16.08 4.18
N ASN A 133 -18.92 -16.22 3.47
CA ASN A 133 -19.95 -15.18 3.42
C ASN A 133 -20.74 -14.98 4.74
N GLU A 134 -20.58 -15.86 5.72
CA GLU A 134 -21.20 -15.76 7.06
C GLU A 134 -20.25 -15.18 8.11
N VAL A 135 -19.01 -14.84 7.75
CA VAL A 135 -18.02 -14.22 8.63
C VAL A 135 -18.47 -12.81 9.00
N LYS A 136 -18.45 -12.50 10.31
CA LYS A 136 -18.86 -11.19 10.84
C LYS A 136 -17.72 -10.19 10.99
N GLN A 137 -16.48 -10.66 10.92
CA GLN A 137 -15.30 -9.81 11.01
C GLN A 137 -15.31 -8.79 9.86
N GLN A 138 -14.99 -7.54 10.19
CA GLN A 138 -14.87 -6.47 9.21
C GLN A 138 -13.42 -6.31 8.77
N GLY A 139 -13.22 -5.77 7.56
CA GLY A 139 -11.92 -5.39 7.04
C GLY A 139 -11.40 -4.05 7.60
N SER A 140 -10.32 -3.57 6.99
CA SER A 140 -9.59 -2.34 7.27
C SER A 140 -9.38 -1.50 6.02
N MET A 141 -8.62 -0.41 6.16
CA MET A 141 -8.22 0.42 5.02
C MET A 141 -7.24 -0.30 4.08
N ALA A 142 -6.38 -1.15 4.62
CA ALA A 142 -5.43 -1.94 3.83
C ALA A 142 -6.07 -3.22 3.26
N ILE A 143 -7.02 -3.82 3.98
CA ILE A 143 -7.69 -5.09 3.62
C ILE A 143 -9.20 -4.93 3.79
N ASN A 144 -9.91 -4.55 2.74
CA ASN A 144 -11.28 -4.01 2.82
C ASN A 144 -12.39 -5.01 3.22
N ASP A 145 -12.08 -6.31 3.30
CA ASP A 145 -13.00 -7.37 3.72
C ASP A 145 -12.19 -8.50 4.39
N ALA A 146 -12.81 -9.29 5.27
CA ALA A 146 -12.11 -10.26 6.13
C ALA A 146 -12.65 -11.69 6.04
N LYS A 147 -13.27 -12.06 4.92
CA LYS A 147 -13.89 -13.39 4.68
C LYS A 147 -12.91 -14.54 4.56
N GLY A 148 -11.63 -14.26 4.33
CA GLY A 148 -10.55 -15.25 4.25
C GLY A 148 -10.52 -16.10 2.98
N LEU A 149 -11.69 -16.50 2.46
CA LEU A 149 -11.86 -17.24 1.21
C LEU A 149 -12.90 -16.53 0.34
N TYR A 150 -12.54 -16.27 -0.91
CA TYR A 150 -13.33 -15.46 -1.82
C TYR A 150 -13.66 -16.24 -3.08
N PHE A 151 -14.92 -16.15 -3.48
CA PHE A 151 -15.44 -16.71 -4.72
C PHE A 151 -15.81 -15.56 -5.65
N ILE A 152 -15.16 -15.49 -6.79
CA ILE A 152 -15.36 -14.43 -7.78
C ILE A 152 -16.11 -15.03 -8.96
N ASN A 153 -17.25 -14.44 -9.30
CA ASN A 153 -18.15 -14.90 -10.36
C ASN A 153 -18.34 -16.44 -10.35
N ALA A 154 -18.64 -17.01 -9.18
CA ALA A 154 -18.60 -18.45 -8.97
C ALA A 154 -19.60 -19.21 -9.84
N GLN A 155 -20.75 -18.58 -10.13
CA GLN A 155 -21.80 -19.12 -10.98
C GLN A 155 -21.65 -18.73 -12.46
N GLY A 156 -20.63 -17.93 -12.83
CA GLY A 156 -20.35 -17.55 -14.22
C GLY A 156 -21.39 -16.62 -14.84
N THR A 157 -22.09 -15.82 -14.03
CA THR A 157 -23.20 -14.95 -14.50
C THR A 157 -22.73 -13.61 -15.06
N GLU A 158 -21.47 -13.25 -14.82
CA GLU A 158 -20.84 -12.04 -15.33
C GLU A 158 -19.91 -12.39 -16.51
N PRO A 159 -20.25 -12.04 -17.77
CA PRO A 159 -19.49 -12.48 -18.95
C PRO A 159 -18.05 -11.97 -19.03
N ASP A 160 -17.81 -10.77 -18.50
CA ASP A 160 -16.51 -10.08 -18.57
C ASP A 160 -15.65 -10.29 -17.31
N MET A 161 -16.10 -11.15 -16.37
CA MET A 161 -15.37 -11.47 -15.14
C MET A 161 -15.04 -12.96 -15.10
N PRO A 162 -13.77 -13.37 -14.95
CA PRO A 162 -13.45 -14.79 -14.83
C PRO A 162 -13.95 -15.38 -13.51
N THR A 163 -14.27 -16.68 -13.51
CA THR A 163 -14.48 -17.42 -12.26
C THR A 163 -13.13 -17.65 -11.58
N GLN A 164 -12.98 -17.15 -10.36
CA GLN A 164 -11.78 -17.31 -9.55
C GLN A 164 -12.14 -17.69 -8.11
N ILE A 165 -11.24 -18.40 -7.44
CA ILE A 165 -11.24 -18.57 -5.99
C ILE A 165 -9.85 -18.16 -5.50
N TRP A 166 -9.79 -17.32 -4.48
CA TRP A 166 -8.52 -16.98 -3.83
C TRP A 166 -8.73 -16.74 -2.33
N THR A 167 -7.66 -16.85 -1.55
CA THR A 167 -7.66 -16.61 -0.10
C THR A 167 -6.89 -15.36 0.28
N GLN A 168 -7.28 -14.72 1.38
CA GLN A 168 -6.54 -13.66 2.05
C GLN A 168 -6.47 -13.95 3.55
N GLY A 169 -5.29 -14.36 4.04
CA GLY A 169 -5.13 -14.83 5.42
C GLY A 169 -4.80 -13.73 6.42
N GLU A 170 -4.13 -12.66 6.00
CA GLU A 170 -3.85 -11.51 6.86
C GLU A 170 -5.13 -10.67 7.08
N THR A 171 -5.42 -10.14 8.26
CA THR A 171 -4.62 -10.22 9.50
C THR A 171 -4.85 -11.51 10.29
N GLU A 172 -6.09 -11.98 10.39
CA GLU A 172 -6.43 -13.24 11.08
C GLU A 172 -7.63 -13.87 10.38
N SER A 173 -7.54 -14.11 9.08
CA SER A 173 -8.64 -14.58 8.23
C SER A 173 -8.42 -15.99 7.67
N SER A 174 -7.27 -16.61 7.93
CA SER A 174 -7.05 -18.03 7.64
C SER A 174 -8.05 -18.93 8.36
N SER A 175 -8.38 -18.57 9.61
CA SER A 175 -9.41 -19.24 10.42
C SER A 175 -10.82 -19.19 9.84
N ALA A 176 -11.09 -18.43 8.77
CA ALA A 176 -12.38 -18.45 8.07
C ALA A 176 -12.52 -19.63 7.10
N TRP A 177 -11.41 -20.27 6.69
CA TRP A 177 -11.44 -21.36 5.72
C TRP A 177 -10.74 -22.65 6.19
N PHE A 178 -9.94 -22.62 7.25
CA PHE A 178 -9.56 -23.83 8.00
C PHE A 178 -9.35 -23.55 9.50
N PRO A 179 -9.72 -24.47 10.41
CA PRO A 179 -9.42 -24.33 11.84
C PRO A 179 -7.91 -24.19 12.10
N THR A 180 -7.48 -23.17 12.83
CA THR A 180 -6.05 -23.00 13.16
C THR A 180 -5.83 -22.11 14.38
N ILE A 181 -4.60 -21.99 14.87
CA ILE A 181 -4.24 -20.93 15.81
C ILE A 181 -3.84 -19.72 14.99
N ASP A 182 -4.76 -18.77 14.82
CA ASP A 182 -4.63 -17.71 13.82
C ASP A 182 -3.87 -16.51 14.37
N LYS A 183 -2.57 -16.71 14.59
CA LYS A 183 -1.66 -15.74 15.21
C LYS A 183 -0.33 -15.72 14.45
N PRO A 184 0.30 -14.55 14.27
CA PRO A 184 1.51 -14.43 13.46
C PRO A 184 2.70 -15.20 14.05
N ASN A 185 2.66 -15.46 15.36
CA ASN A 185 3.66 -16.27 16.03
C ASN A 185 3.49 -17.79 15.86
N GLN A 186 2.53 -18.28 15.09
CA GLN A 186 2.37 -19.71 14.83
C GLN A 186 2.99 -20.08 13.48
N LYS A 187 3.94 -21.02 13.50
CA LYS A 187 4.59 -21.54 12.28
C LYS A 187 4.42 -23.04 12.17
N THR A 188 4.02 -23.51 11.00
CA THR A 188 3.75 -24.91 10.70
C THR A 188 4.19 -25.25 9.28
N THR A 189 4.33 -26.54 8.96
CA THR A 189 4.43 -27.01 7.56
C THR A 189 3.02 -27.30 7.03
N GLN A 190 2.84 -27.33 5.70
CA GLN A 190 1.51 -27.59 5.13
C GLN A 190 1.52 -28.53 3.92
N GLU A 191 0.40 -29.22 3.73
CA GLU A 191 0.02 -29.79 2.44
C GLU A 191 -1.46 -29.53 2.15
N ILE A 192 -1.80 -29.25 0.90
CA ILE A 192 -3.19 -28.98 0.48
C ILE A 192 -3.50 -29.86 -0.74
N TYR A 193 -4.57 -30.64 -0.64
CA TYR A 193 -5.18 -31.36 -1.75
C TYR A 193 -6.42 -30.57 -2.19
N MET A 194 -6.36 -29.97 -3.37
CA MET A 194 -7.46 -29.18 -3.94
C MET A 194 -8.14 -29.96 -5.04
N THR A 195 -9.40 -30.34 -4.83
CA THR A 195 -10.24 -30.94 -5.88
C THR A 195 -11.04 -29.86 -6.60
N VAL A 196 -10.78 -29.67 -7.89
CA VAL A 196 -11.36 -28.62 -8.74
C VAL A 196 -11.78 -29.17 -10.11
N PRO A 197 -12.65 -28.48 -10.87
CA PRO A 197 -12.88 -28.77 -12.29
C PRO A 197 -11.59 -28.76 -13.12
N ASP A 198 -11.43 -29.74 -14.03
CA ASP A 198 -10.18 -29.96 -14.80
C ASP A 198 -9.76 -28.75 -15.66
N ARG A 199 -10.71 -27.87 -16.02
CA ARG A 199 -10.43 -26.65 -16.78
C ARG A 199 -9.65 -25.58 -16.01
N TYR A 200 -9.70 -25.60 -14.68
CA TYR A 200 -9.01 -24.61 -13.85
C TYR A 200 -7.58 -25.02 -13.58
N VAL A 201 -6.72 -24.03 -13.36
CA VAL A 201 -5.40 -24.23 -12.76
C VAL A 201 -5.50 -23.93 -11.26
N THR A 202 -4.62 -24.54 -10.48
CA THR A 202 -4.47 -24.25 -9.05
C THR A 202 -3.09 -23.67 -8.76
N LEU A 203 -3.01 -22.89 -7.68
CA LEU A 203 -1.77 -22.39 -7.10
C LEU A 203 -1.89 -22.45 -5.56
N SER A 204 -0.84 -22.91 -4.90
CA SER A 204 -0.70 -22.84 -3.44
C SER A 204 0.77 -22.67 -3.06
N ASN A 205 1.06 -22.62 -1.77
CA ASN A 205 2.42 -22.55 -1.24
C ASN A 205 3.19 -23.85 -1.53
N GLY A 206 4.51 -23.78 -1.59
CA GLY A 206 5.38 -24.95 -1.71
C GLY A 206 5.51 -25.47 -3.14
N VAL A 207 5.39 -26.76 -3.40
CA VAL A 207 5.50 -27.33 -4.76
C VAL A 207 4.31 -28.22 -5.08
N LEU A 208 3.84 -28.19 -6.33
CA LEU A 208 2.85 -29.14 -6.83
C LEU A 208 3.52 -30.51 -6.98
N LYS A 209 3.23 -31.44 -6.06
CA LYS A 209 3.82 -32.78 -6.03
C LYS A 209 3.11 -33.75 -6.97
N ASN A 210 1.79 -33.67 -7.04
CA ASN A 210 0.99 -34.57 -7.84
C ASN A 210 -0.29 -33.87 -8.33
N SER A 211 -0.81 -34.34 -9.45
CA SER A 211 -2.09 -33.91 -10.00
C SER A 211 -2.79 -35.13 -10.58
N GLN A 212 -3.95 -35.49 -10.02
CA GLN A 212 -4.65 -36.73 -10.33
C GLN A 212 -6.05 -36.45 -10.84
N LYS A 213 -6.40 -37.01 -12.00
CA LYS A 213 -7.77 -36.93 -12.52
C LYS A 213 -8.73 -37.73 -11.64
N GLU A 214 -9.90 -37.15 -11.41
CA GLU A 214 -11.00 -37.74 -10.67
C GLU A 214 -12.19 -38.01 -11.61
N SER A 215 -13.25 -38.62 -11.07
CA SER A 215 -14.52 -38.75 -11.79
C SER A 215 -15.19 -37.38 -12.07
N ASN A 216 -16.11 -37.34 -13.05
CA ASN A 216 -16.97 -36.18 -13.34
C ASN A 216 -16.22 -34.91 -13.81
N GLY A 217 -15.05 -35.07 -14.46
CA GLY A 217 -14.28 -33.94 -14.99
C GLY A 217 -13.62 -33.09 -13.90
N LEU A 218 -13.39 -33.67 -12.72
CA LEU A 218 -12.64 -33.07 -11.62
C LEU A 218 -11.19 -33.56 -11.62
N ARG A 219 -10.33 -32.86 -10.90
CA ARG A 219 -8.93 -33.18 -10.67
C ARG A 219 -8.53 -32.77 -9.26
N THR A 220 -7.70 -33.57 -8.60
CA THR A 220 -7.11 -33.26 -7.30
C THR A 220 -5.64 -32.90 -7.46
N ASP A 221 -5.28 -31.67 -7.10
CA ASP A 221 -3.91 -31.15 -7.11
C ASP A 221 -3.34 -31.17 -5.68
N HIS A 222 -2.15 -31.76 -5.50
CA HIS A 222 -1.48 -31.91 -4.21
C HIS A 222 -0.27 -30.99 -4.10
N TRP A 223 -0.40 -29.97 -3.26
CA TRP A 223 0.64 -28.98 -2.98
C TRP A 223 1.30 -29.25 -1.63
N VAL A 224 2.63 -29.12 -1.56
CA VAL A 224 3.42 -29.41 -0.35
C VAL A 224 4.41 -28.30 -0.06
N MET A 225 4.32 -27.74 1.15
CA MET A 225 5.28 -26.79 1.74
C MET A 225 5.91 -27.44 2.96
N ASP A 226 7.15 -27.89 2.80
CA ASP A 226 7.92 -28.65 3.79
C ASP A 226 8.73 -27.76 4.75
N LYS A 227 8.79 -26.45 4.49
CA LYS A 227 9.38 -25.45 5.38
C LYS A 227 8.32 -24.77 6.23
N ARG A 228 8.64 -24.50 7.49
CA ARG A 228 7.72 -23.85 8.41
C ARG A 228 7.50 -22.39 8.02
N HIS A 229 6.24 -21.99 7.90
CA HIS A 229 5.81 -20.61 7.66
C HIS A 229 4.54 -20.29 8.47
N SER A 230 4.16 -19.02 8.54
CA SER A 230 3.08 -18.56 9.41
C SER A 230 1.69 -18.86 8.83
N THR A 231 0.70 -19.11 9.70
CA THR A 231 -0.64 -19.58 9.29
C THR A 231 -1.42 -18.57 8.44
N TYR A 232 -1.16 -17.27 8.60
CA TYR A 232 -1.79 -16.23 7.78
C TYR A 232 -1.27 -16.21 6.33
N LEU A 233 -0.14 -16.87 6.05
CA LEU A 233 0.51 -16.93 4.73
C LEU A 233 0.04 -18.14 3.89
N PHE A 234 -0.91 -18.94 4.41
CA PHE A 234 -1.51 -20.05 3.68
C PHE A 234 -2.32 -19.53 2.50
N PHE A 235 -2.15 -20.14 1.33
CA PHE A 235 -2.77 -19.67 0.10
C PHE A 235 -3.40 -20.77 -0.73
N MET A 236 -4.57 -20.47 -1.28
CA MET A 236 -5.18 -21.20 -2.39
C MET A 236 -5.61 -20.21 -3.45
N GLY A 237 -5.22 -20.47 -4.69
CA GLY A 237 -5.71 -19.79 -5.89
C GLY A 237 -6.25 -20.81 -6.90
N VAL A 238 -7.43 -20.57 -7.44
CA VAL A 238 -8.08 -21.40 -8.47
C VAL A 238 -8.69 -20.50 -9.53
N GLY A 239 -8.52 -20.83 -10.81
CA GLY A 239 -9.18 -20.09 -11.89
C GLY A 239 -8.67 -20.46 -13.27
N GLU A 240 -9.08 -19.71 -14.28
CA GLU A 240 -8.57 -19.85 -15.65
C GLU A 240 -7.43 -18.86 -15.88
N TYR A 241 -6.19 -19.35 -15.79
CA TYR A 241 -4.98 -18.56 -16.02
C TYR A 241 -4.12 -19.19 -17.12
N ALA A 242 -3.41 -18.35 -17.85
CA ALA A 242 -2.17 -18.74 -18.52
C ALA A 242 -1.03 -18.79 -17.49
N ILE A 243 -0.07 -19.70 -17.71
CA ILE A 243 1.12 -19.83 -16.85
C ILE A 243 2.34 -19.48 -17.68
N VAL A 244 2.89 -18.29 -17.45
CA VAL A 244 4.13 -17.84 -18.09
C VAL A 244 5.30 -18.20 -17.19
N LYS A 245 6.21 -19.02 -17.70
CA LYS A 245 7.35 -19.54 -16.93
C LYS A 245 8.58 -18.65 -17.06
N ASP A 246 9.27 -18.45 -15.94
CA ASP A 246 10.60 -17.89 -15.84
C ASP A 246 11.39 -18.64 -14.75
N LYS A 247 12.61 -18.21 -14.46
CA LYS A 247 13.43 -18.80 -13.39
C LYS A 247 14.51 -17.86 -12.89
N TRP A 248 14.86 -18.01 -11.62
CA TRP A 248 16.13 -17.51 -11.07
C TRP A 248 17.01 -18.69 -10.69
N LYS A 249 18.20 -18.80 -11.29
CA LYS A 249 19.05 -20.00 -11.19
C LYS A 249 18.24 -21.26 -11.54
N ASN A 250 18.02 -22.15 -10.56
CA ASN A 250 17.22 -23.37 -10.68
C ASN A 250 15.85 -23.28 -9.99
N ILE A 251 15.51 -22.12 -9.43
CA ILE A 251 14.24 -21.88 -8.73
C ILE A 251 13.20 -21.41 -9.77
N PRO A 252 12.06 -22.12 -9.93
CA PRO A 252 10.98 -21.68 -10.80
C PRO A 252 10.40 -20.33 -10.37
N VAL A 253 10.13 -19.46 -11.34
CA VAL A 253 9.45 -18.19 -11.16
C VAL A 253 8.27 -18.14 -12.14
N ASP A 254 7.06 -18.43 -11.65
CA ASP A 254 5.89 -18.62 -12.53
C ASP A 254 4.86 -17.47 -12.37
N TYR A 255 4.30 -17.01 -13.48
CA TYR A 255 3.27 -15.95 -13.50
C TYR A 255 1.93 -16.52 -13.94
N TYR A 256 0.93 -16.42 -13.08
CA TYR A 256 -0.45 -16.85 -13.30
C TYR A 256 -1.29 -15.64 -13.65
N ILE A 257 -1.61 -15.49 -14.93
CA ILE A 257 -2.24 -14.29 -15.45
C ILE A 257 -3.41 -14.64 -16.36
N GLU A 258 -4.41 -13.77 -16.43
CA GLU A 258 -5.52 -13.95 -17.36
C GLU A 258 -5.01 -13.99 -18.81
N LYS A 259 -5.61 -14.86 -19.65
CA LYS A 259 -5.13 -15.15 -21.02
C LYS A 259 -4.97 -13.90 -21.90
N GLU A 260 -5.82 -12.88 -21.72
CA GLU A 260 -5.71 -11.61 -22.43
C GLU A 260 -4.36 -10.91 -22.20
N PHE A 261 -3.76 -11.09 -21.02
CA PHE A 261 -2.52 -10.43 -20.61
C PHE A 261 -1.29 -11.33 -20.71
N GLU A 262 -1.44 -12.59 -21.11
CA GLU A 262 -0.34 -13.54 -21.32
C GLU A 262 0.81 -12.94 -22.18
N PRO A 263 0.56 -12.23 -23.30
CA PRO A 263 1.62 -11.64 -24.11
C PRO A 263 2.43 -10.54 -23.40
N TYR A 264 1.87 -9.96 -22.32
CA TYR A 264 2.45 -8.83 -21.59
C TYR A 264 3.02 -9.24 -20.22
N ALA A 265 2.84 -10.49 -19.80
CA ALA A 265 3.25 -10.96 -18.48
C ALA A 265 4.72 -10.66 -18.15
N LYS A 266 5.63 -10.75 -19.12
CA LYS A 266 7.06 -10.40 -18.91
C LYS A 266 7.32 -8.90 -18.83
N GLN A 267 6.48 -8.06 -19.40
CA GLN A 267 6.59 -6.61 -19.20
C GLN A 267 6.07 -6.20 -17.81
N ILE A 268 5.06 -6.93 -17.30
CA ILE A 268 4.48 -6.71 -15.97
C ILE A 268 5.42 -7.26 -14.87
N TYR A 269 5.85 -8.52 -14.97
CA TYR A 269 6.57 -9.24 -13.91
C TYR A 269 8.03 -9.58 -14.22
N GLY A 270 8.52 -9.34 -15.45
CA GLY A 270 9.77 -9.94 -15.92
C GLY A 270 11.04 -9.51 -15.19
N ASN A 271 10.99 -8.45 -14.37
CA ASN A 271 12.10 -8.04 -13.52
C ASN A 271 12.24 -8.93 -12.27
N THR A 272 11.26 -9.77 -11.93
CA THR A 272 11.29 -10.59 -10.71
C THR A 272 12.55 -11.46 -10.56
N PRO A 273 13.05 -12.20 -11.57
CA PRO A 273 14.30 -12.95 -11.40
C PRO A 273 15.52 -12.07 -11.09
N GLU A 274 15.57 -10.86 -11.62
CA GLU A 274 16.62 -9.87 -11.32
C GLU A 274 16.46 -9.33 -9.89
N MET A 275 15.24 -9.04 -9.46
CA MET A 275 14.96 -8.64 -8.08
C MET A 275 15.37 -9.73 -7.08
N ILE A 276 15.08 -11.00 -7.37
CA ILE A 276 15.51 -12.14 -6.53
C ILE A 276 17.04 -12.16 -6.43
N ASP A 277 17.74 -11.98 -7.55
CA ASP A 277 19.20 -11.94 -7.58
C ASP A 277 19.77 -10.77 -6.77
N PHE A 278 19.22 -9.58 -6.98
CA PHE A 278 19.61 -8.35 -6.29
C PHE A 278 19.42 -8.47 -4.78
N PHE A 279 18.22 -8.82 -4.32
CA PHE A 279 17.93 -8.94 -2.89
C PHE A 279 18.74 -10.07 -2.24
N SER A 280 18.91 -11.21 -2.92
CA SER A 280 19.75 -12.31 -2.42
C SER A 280 21.19 -11.85 -2.15
N LYS A 281 21.78 -11.10 -3.09
CA LYS A 281 23.13 -10.52 -2.96
C LYS A 281 23.18 -9.45 -1.88
N LYS A 282 22.22 -8.53 -1.87
CA LYS A 282 22.18 -7.38 -0.95
C LYS A 282 21.99 -7.82 0.51
N MET A 283 21.19 -8.86 0.75
CA MET A 283 20.99 -9.47 2.06
C MET A 283 22.07 -10.50 2.42
N ASN A 284 22.96 -10.85 1.47
CA ASN A 284 23.88 -11.98 1.58
C ASN A 284 23.17 -13.27 2.07
N TYR A 285 21.97 -13.51 1.52
CA TYR A 285 21.10 -14.61 1.88
C TYR A 285 20.29 -15.00 0.63
N ASP A 286 20.65 -16.13 0.00
CA ASP A 286 19.93 -16.65 -1.18
C ASP A 286 18.44 -16.89 -0.89
N TYR A 287 17.57 -16.65 -1.88
CA TYR A 287 16.13 -16.87 -1.78
C TYR A 287 15.79 -18.21 -1.08
N PRO A 288 15.07 -18.19 0.07
CA PRO A 288 15.00 -19.35 0.95
C PRO A 288 14.03 -20.43 0.49
N TRP A 289 13.21 -20.21 -0.53
CA TRP A 289 12.06 -21.07 -0.83
C TRP A 289 12.20 -21.87 -2.14
N ALA A 290 11.42 -22.95 -2.27
CA ALA A 290 11.56 -23.91 -3.37
C ALA A 290 11.07 -23.39 -4.75
N LYS A 291 10.17 -22.41 -4.74
CA LYS A 291 9.66 -21.69 -5.93
C LYS A 291 9.27 -20.27 -5.54
N TYR A 292 9.05 -19.43 -6.53
CA TYR A 292 8.28 -18.21 -6.40
C TYR A 292 7.20 -18.16 -7.48
N ALA A 293 5.98 -17.75 -7.13
CA ALA A 293 4.89 -17.59 -8.09
C ALA A 293 4.12 -16.32 -7.78
N GLN A 294 3.59 -15.70 -8.82
CA GLN A 294 2.75 -14.51 -8.72
C GLN A 294 1.44 -14.74 -9.47
N ILE A 295 0.31 -14.36 -8.88
CA ILE A 295 -1.03 -14.53 -9.45
C ILE A 295 -1.82 -13.24 -9.35
N SER A 296 -2.59 -12.89 -10.38
CA SER A 296 -3.52 -11.75 -10.36
C SER A 296 -4.92 -12.16 -9.92
N GLY A 297 -5.57 -11.42 -9.03
CA GLY A 297 -6.94 -11.66 -8.56
C GLY A 297 -7.91 -10.51 -8.85
N ARG A 298 -9.09 -10.83 -9.38
CA ARG A 298 -10.21 -9.89 -9.55
C ARG A 298 -10.91 -9.65 -8.22
N ASN A 299 -11.43 -8.42 -8.04
CA ASN A 299 -12.09 -7.98 -6.81
C ASN A 299 -11.28 -8.25 -5.54
N TYR A 300 -9.95 -8.20 -5.66
CA TYR A 300 -9.07 -8.40 -4.53
C TYR A 300 -9.27 -7.31 -3.48
N VAL A 301 -9.23 -7.71 -2.20
CA VAL A 301 -9.64 -6.85 -1.07
C VAL A 301 -8.51 -5.99 -0.54
N SER A 302 -7.27 -6.25 -0.97
CA SER A 302 -6.07 -5.48 -0.67
C SER A 302 -5.33 -5.10 -1.96
N GLY A 303 -4.12 -4.54 -1.85
CA GLY A 303 -3.22 -4.26 -2.97
C GLY A 303 -2.57 -5.53 -3.49
N ALA A 304 -1.83 -6.22 -2.63
CA ALA A 304 -1.23 -7.53 -2.87
C ALA A 304 -1.10 -8.30 -1.53
N MET A 305 -0.49 -9.49 -1.54
CA MET A 305 -0.24 -10.30 -0.35
C MET A 305 0.91 -11.27 -0.60
N GLU A 306 1.82 -11.35 0.36
CA GLU A 306 3.13 -11.98 0.25
C GLU A 306 3.13 -13.51 0.38
N ASN A 307 1.95 -14.14 0.42
CA ASN A 307 1.74 -15.55 0.76
C ASN A 307 2.92 -16.43 0.31
N THR A 308 3.53 -17.16 1.24
CA THR A 308 4.86 -17.76 1.01
C THR A 308 4.93 -18.58 -0.28
N THR A 309 5.86 -18.24 -1.17
CA THR A 309 6.04 -18.83 -2.53
C THR A 309 4.93 -18.57 -3.57
N ALA A 310 3.87 -17.83 -3.24
CA ALA A 310 2.68 -17.65 -4.07
C ALA A 310 1.99 -16.28 -3.85
N THR A 311 2.66 -15.19 -4.20
CA THR A 311 2.16 -13.82 -4.05
C THR A 311 0.88 -13.59 -4.88
N LEU A 312 -0.15 -13.01 -4.25
CA LEU A 312 -1.39 -12.59 -4.91
C LEU A 312 -1.38 -11.07 -5.11
N HIS A 313 -1.65 -10.61 -6.32
CA HIS A 313 -1.77 -9.21 -6.69
C HIS A 313 -3.20 -8.85 -7.07
N GLY A 314 -3.67 -7.68 -6.70
CA GLY A 314 -4.94 -7.15 -7.20
C GLY A 314 -4.93 -6.93 -8.71
N SER A 315 -6.11 -6.87 -9.32
CA SER A 315 -6.25 -6.82 -10.79
C SER A 315 -5.66 -5.57 -11.46
N ASP A 316 -5.34 -4.54 -10.69
CA ASP A 316 -4.72 -3.31 -11.18
C ASP A 316 -3.30 -3.55 -11.72
N ILE A 317 -2.66 -4.67 -11.37
CA ILE A 317 -1.40 -5.13 -11.97
C ILE A 317 -1.51 -5.49 -13.45
N LEU A 318 -2.72 -5.76 -13.94
CA LEU A 318 -2.99 -6.15 -15.31
C LEU A 318 -2.91 -4.93 -16.23
N GLN A 319 -1.70 -4.63 -16.69
CA GLN A 319 -1.42 -3.47 -17.53
C GLN A 319 -1.28 -3.84 -19.02
N LYS A 320 -1.76 -2.95 -19.90
CA LYS A 320 -1.65 -3.04 -21.36
C LYS A 320 -0.45 -2.22 -21.87
N PRO A 321 0.00 -2.44 -23.13
CA PRO A 321 1.17 -1.75 -23.69
C PRO A 321 1.15 -0.22 -23.57
N GLY A 322 -0.03 0.41 -23.69
CA GLY A 322 -0.17 1.87 -23.56
C GLY A 322 0.10 2.41 -22.16
N GLN A 323 -0.11 1.59 -21.12
CA GLN A 323 0.24 1.91 -19.73
C GLN A 323 1.71 1.56 -19.46
N LEU A 324 2.15 0.36 -19.89
CA LEU A 324 3.50 -0.16 -19.63
C LEU A 324 4.61 0.67 -20.28
N ILE A 325 4.36 1.29 -21.43
CA ILE A 325 5.32 2.21 -22.08
C ILE A 325 5.49 3.51 -21.31
N ASP A 326 4.48 3.92 -20.54
CA ASP A 326 4.55 5.10 -19.69
C ASP A 326 5.33 4.78 -18.41
N GLU A 327 4.84 3.80 -17.66
CA GLU A 327 5.46 3.29 -16.45
C GLU A 327 4.77 1.99 -16.00
N ASN A 328 5.55 1.00 -15.55
CA ASN A 328 5.00 -0.13 -14.80
C ASN A 328 4.76 0.34 -13.36
N LYS A 329 3.50 0.70 -13.05
CA LYS A 329 3.14 1.27 -11.74
C LYS A 329 3.12 0.25 -10.61
N TRP A 330 3.19 -1.04 -10.96
CA TRP A 330 3.17 -2.15 -10.00
C TRP A 330 4.55 -2.72 -9.72
N GLU A 331 5.60 -2.21 -10.36
CA GLU A 331 6.96 -2.72 -10.16
C GLU A 331 7.44 -2.56 -8.71
N ASP A 332 7.12 -1.44 -8.07
CA ASP A 332 7.44 -1.20 -6.66
C ASP A 332 6.71 -2.21 -5.76
N THR A 333 5.41 -2.44 -5.97
CA THR A 333 4.65 -3.46 -5.25
C THR A 333 5.19 -4.87 -5.50
N ILE A 334 5.59 -5.21 -6.72
CA ILE A 334 6.24 -6.52 -7.00
C ILE A 334 7.53 -6.68 -6.18
N ALA A 335 8.34 -5.62 -6.05
CA ALA A 335 9.53 -5.65 -5.22
C ALA A 335 9.18 -5.81 -3.73
N HIS A 336 8.18 -5.08 -3.24
CA HIS A 336 7.64 -5.15 -1.88
C HIS A 336 7.25 -6.58 -1.51
N GLU A 337 6.35 -7.18 -2.30
CA GLU A 337 5.83 -8.52 -2.06
C GLU A 337 6.88 -9.62 -2.15
N LEU A 338 7.86 -9.45 -3.03
CA LEU A 338 8.98 -10.39 -3.13
C LEU A 338 9.91 -10.27 -1.91
N PHE A 339 10.15 -9.06 -1.41
CA PHE A 339 11.07 -8.86 -0.30
C PHE A 339 10.58 -9.49 1.01
N HIS A 340 9.26 -9.62 1.15
CA HIS A 340 8.65 -10.32 2.26
C HIS A 340 9.14 -11.78 2.43
N HIS A 341 9.59 -12.44 1.36
CA HIS A 341 10.17 -13.80 1.45
C HIS A 341 11.39 -13.88 2.37
N TRP A 342 12.06 -12.76 2.69
CA TRP A 342 13.06 -12.64 3.74
C TRP A 342 12.49 -12.00 5.02
N PHE A 343 11.70 -10.92 4.90
CA PHE A 343 11.16 -10.13 6.01
C PHE A 343 9.62 -10.18 6.05
N GLY A 344 9.04 -11.04 6.87
CA GLY A 344 7.60 -11.33 6.88
C GLY A 344 7.35 -12.83 6.81
N ASP A 345 8.07 -13.54 5.94
CA ASP A 345 7.90 -14.99 5.78
C ASP A 345 8.96 -15.79 6.54
N LEU A 346 10.23 -15.56 6.21
CA LEU A 346 11.37 -16.28 6.81
C LEU A 346 11.51 -15.88 8.27
N VAL A 347 11.49 -14.57 8.53
CA VAL A 347 11.40 -13.98 9.87
C VAL A 347 10.11 -13.18 9.93
N THR A 348 9.13 -13.66 10.70
CA THR A 348 7.80 -13.03 10.78
C THR A 348 7.68 -12.21 12.07
N ALA A 349 6.93 -11.11 12.07
CA ALA A 349 6.56 -10.43 13.29
C ALA A 349 5.99 -11.38 14.36
N GLU A 350 6.40 -11.23 15.61
CA GLU A 350 5.84 -12.04 16.70
C GLU A 350 4.42 -11.63 17.12
N SER A 351 4.03 -10.40 16.81
CA SER A 351 2.72 -9.83 17.05
C SER A 351 2.48 -8.68 16.08
N TRP A 352 1.22 -8.34 15.84
CA TRP A 352 0.86 -7.21 14.97
C TRP A 352 1.42 -5.87 15.48
N SER A 353 1.71 -5.74 16.77
CA SER A 353 2.44 -4.59 17.32
C SER A 353 3.83 -4.39 16.71
N ASN A 354 4.46 -5.49 16.28
CA ASN A 354 5.80 -5.51 15.70
C ASN A 354 5.80 -5.61 14.17
N LEU A 355 4.64 -5.37 13.52
CA LEU A 355 4.45 -5.47 12.07
C LEU A 355 5.51 -4.72 11.23
N THR A 356 6.18 -3.72 11.81
CA THR A 356 7.34 -3.03 11.23
C THR A 356 8.47 -3.94 10.74
N VAL A 357 8.69 -5.12 11.36
CA VAL A 357 9.72 -6.05 10.88
C VAL A 357 9.34 -6.76 9.57
N ASN A 358 8.05 -6.70 9.20
CA ASN A 358 7.53 -7.10 7.91
C ASN A 358 7.46 -5.86 7.00
N GLU A 359 6.51 -4.96 7.26
CA GLU A 359 6.03 -3.94 6.31
C GLU A 359 7.00 -2.78 6.12
N SER A 360 7.68 -2.31 7.18
CA SER A 360 8.65 -1.24 7.01
C SER A 360 9.81 -1.69 6.14
N PHE A 361 10.21 -2.96 6.24
CA PHE A 361 11.27 -3.55 5.43
C PHE A 361 10.84 -3.81 3.99
N ALA A 362 9.63 -4.35 3.79
CA ALA A 362 9.07 -4.53 2.47
C ALA A 362 8.91 -3.18 1.74
N ASN A 363 8.41 -2.14 2.41
CA ASN A 363 8.38 -0.79 1.86
C ASN A 363 9.78 -0.24 1.57
N TYR A 364 10.75 -0.45 2.47
CA TYR A 364 12.12 0.00 2.21
C TYR A 364 12.78 -0.72 1.01
N SER A 365 12.34 -1.95 0.71
CA SER A 365 12.83 -2.70 -0.45
C SER A 365 12.51 -2.03 -1.78
N GLU A 366 11.41 -1.28 -1.85
CA GLU A 366 10.99 -0.48 -3.01
C GLU A 366 12.05 0.59 -3.32
N TYR A 367 12.54 1.28 -2.28
CA TYR A 367 13.66 2.22 -2.39
C TYR A 367 14.93 1.52 -2.89
N LEU A 368 15.27 0.37 -2.30
CA LEU A 368 16.49 -0.37 -2.66
C LEU A 368 16.44 -0.86 -4.12
N TRP A 369 15.29 -1.34 -4.58
CA TRP A 369 15.10 -1.76 -5.96
C TRP A 369 15.19 -0.57 -6.92
N ASN A 370 14.50 0.53 -6.63
CA ASN A 370 14.58 1.74 -7.44
C ASN A 370 16.01 2.29 -7.54
N GLU A 371 16.76 2.26 -6.43
CA GLU A 371 18.17 2.68 -6.40
C GLU A 371 19.03 1.80 -7.32
N HIS A 372 18.79 0.48 -7.30
CA HIS A 372 19.50 -0.48 -8.13
C HIS A 372 19.16 -0.37 -9.62
N LYS A 373 17.86 -0.34 -9.94
CA LYS A 373 17.36 -0.47 -11.32
C LYS A 373 17.37 0.86 -12.07
N TYR A 374 17.02 1.94 -11.39
CA TYR A 374 16.75 3.25 -12.00
C TYR A 374 17.63 4.37 -11.45
N GLY A 375 18.43 4.09 -10.42
CA GLY A 375 19.37 5.02 -9.81
C GLY A 375 18.79 5.84 -8.66
N LYS A 376 19.68 6.52 -7.93
CA LYS A 376 19.36 7.21 -6.67
C LYS A 376 18.25 8.26 -6.78
N ASP A 377 18.17 9.02 -7.89
CA ASP A 377 17.13 10.04 -8.04
C ASP A 377 15.71 9.44 -8.09
N GLN A 378 15.54 8.26 -8.70
CA GLN A 378 14.25 7.56 -8.69
C GLN A 378 13.92 7.04 -7.29
N ALA A 379 14.89 6.46 -6.59
CA ALA A 379 14.72 6.01 -5.22
C ALA A 379 14.35 7.17 -4.28
N ASP A 380 15.05 8.30 -4.37
CA ASP A 380 14.80 9.49 -3.56
C ASP A 380 13.45 10.14 -3.90
N TYR A 381 13.00 10.07 -5.16
CA TYR A 381 11.65 10.48 -5.55
C TYR A 381 10.59 9.61 -4.89
N HIS A 382 10.72 8.27 -5.00
CA HIS A 382 9.82 7.30 -4.39
C HIS A 382 9.75 7.50 -2.86
N LEU A 383 10.89 7.64 -2.18
CA LEU A 383 10.90 7.88 -0.74
C LEU A 383 10.26 9.23 -0.35
N MET A 384 10.49 10.26 -1.16
CA MET A 384 9.88 11.58 -0.93
C MET A 384 8.36 11.50 -1.06
N THR A 385 7.83 10.79 -2.07
CA THR A 385 6.38 10.63 -2.24
C THR A 385 5.77 9.88 -1.05
N ASP A 386 6.42 8.81 -0.60
CA ASP A 386 5.98 8.00 0.54
C ASP A 386 5.96 8.78 1.85
N VAL A 387 7.09 9.39 2.21
CA VAL A 387 7.20 10.18 3.43
C VAL A 387 6.24 11.37 3.42
N ASN A 388 5.99 11.98 2.26
CA ASN A 388 5.02 13.06 2.15
C ASN A 388 3.58 12.59 2.41
N MET A 389 3.20 11.35 2.05
CA MET A 389 1.87 10.83 2.40
C MET A 389 1.69 10.79 3.92
N TYR A 390 2.71 10.32 4.67
CA TYR A 390 2.71 10.34 6.13
C TYR A 390 2.65 11.76 6.70
N ILE A 391 3.56 12.66 6.28
CA ILE A 391 3.68 14.02 6.84
C ILE A 391 2.39 14.83 6.64
N HIS A 392 1.70 14.64 5.51
CA HIS A 392 0.47 15.36 5.20
C HIS A 392 -0.78 14.71 5.82
N ASN A 393 -0.65 13.67 6.66
CA ASN A 393 -1.75 13.11 7.45
C ASN A 393 -1.60 13.48 8.94
N PRO A 394 -2.29 14.52 9.45
CA PRO A 394 -2.15 14.98 10.84
C PRO A 394 -2.50 13.92 11.89
N SER A 395 -3.37 12.95 11.55
CA SER A 395 -3.78 11.89 12.46
C SER A 395 -2.67 10.88 12.77
N ASP A 396 -1.66 10.80 11.91
CA ASP A 396 -0.55 9.86 12.03
C ASP A 396 0.62 10.40 12.87
N PHE A 397 0.71 11.72 13.04
CA PHE A 397 1.81 12.37 13.77
C PHE A 397 2.00 11.81 15.19
N LYS A 398 0.91 11.52 15.90
CA LYS A 398 0.93 11.08 17.31
C LYS A 398 1.10 9.58 17.51
N LYS A 399 1.17 8.78 16.45
CA LYS A 399 1.24 7.32 16.60
C LYS A 399 2.70 6.85 16.63
N ASN A 400 3.05 6.01 17.60
CA ASN A 400 4.40 5.43 17.71
C ASN A 400 4.59 4.36 16.64
N LEU A 401 5.76 4.26 16.00
CA LEU A 401 5.97 3.30 14.90
C LEU A 401 5.65 1.84 15.33
N VAL A 402 6.32 1.36 16.39
CA VAL A 402 5.94 0.13 17.12
C VAL A 402 5.00 0.53 18.25
N ARG A 403 3.82 -0.11 18.32
CA ARG A 403 2.79 0.23 19.31
C ARG A 403 2.01 -0.98 19.80
N PHE A 404 1.92 -1.07 21.12
CA PHE A 404 1.21 -2.14 21.84
C PHE A 404 -0.17 -1.71 22.33
N ASN A 405 -0.62 -0.50 21.98
CA ASN A 405 -1.88 0.06 22.44
C ASN A 405 -2.71 0.54 21.25
N TYR A 406 -3.53 -0.36 20.72
CA TYR A 406 -4.45 -0.12 19.61
C TYR A 406 -5.81 -0.79 19.87
N GLU A 407 -6.87 -0.24 19.27
CA GLU A 407 -8.24 -0.72 19.45
C GLU A 407 -8.52 -1.91 18.54
N SER A 408 -8.07 -1.81 17.29
CA SER A 408 -8.10 -2.90 16.32
C SER A 408 -6.70 -3.24 15.85
N ARG A 409 -6.43 -4.53 15.58
CA ARG A 409 -5.18 -4.96 14.94
C ARG A 409 -4.98 -4.30 13.57
N GLU A 410 -6.08 -3.93 12.93
CA GLU A 410 -6.10 -3.20 11.68
C GLU A 410 -5.51 -1.78 11.79
N ASP A 411 -5.45 -1.20 13.00
CA ASP A 411 -4.92 0.16 13.21
C ASP A 411 -3.41 0.26 12.98
N VAL A 412 -2.69 -0.87 12.93
CA VAL A 412 -1.24 -0.89 12.64
C VAL A 412 -0.94 -0.97 11.14
N PHE A 413 -1.94 -1.17 10.28
CA PHE A 413 -1.78 -1.16 8.83
C PHE A 413 -2.01 0.26 8.29
N ASP A 414 -1.05 1.16 8.54
CA ASP A 414 -1.15 2.58 8.27
C ASP A 414 0.14 3.21 7.73
N LEU A 415 0.07 4.48 7.30
CA LEU A 415 1.21 5.20 6.73
C LEU A 415 2.41 5.32 7.69
N VAL A 416 2.19 5.11 9.00
CA VAL A 416 3.26 5.13 9.99
C VAL A 416 4.07 3.84 9.90
N THR A 417 3.41 2.67 9.88
CA THR A 417 4.11 1.38 9.79
C THR A 417 4.85 1.22 8.46
N TYR A 418 4.23 1.64 7.35
CA TYR A 418 4.78 1.49 6.00
C TYR A 418 5.76 2.62 5.67
N GLN A 419 5.25 3.77 5.21
CA GLN A 419 6.05 4.84 4.60
C GLN A 419 6.99 5.54 5.59
N LYS A 420 6.53 5.84 6.81
CA LYS A 420 7.43 6.39 7.84
C LYS A 420 8.48 5.35 8.24
N GLY A 421 8.09 4.08 8.36
CA GLY A 421 8.99 2.96 8.64
C GLY A 421 10.12 2.83 7.62
N GLY A 422 9.80 2.83 6.33
CA GLY A 422 10.79 2.82 5.25
C GLY A 422 11.73 4.03 5.29
N GLY A 423 11.21 5.23 5.57
CA GLY A 423 12.02 6.43 5.78
C GLY A 423 12.97 6.35 6.97
N ILE A 424 12.53 5.76 8.09
CA ILE A 424 13.37 5.54 9.27
C ILE A 424 14.48 4.53 8.97
N LEU A 425 14.18 3.45 8.25
CA LEU A 425 15.20 2.49 7.81
C LEU A 425 16.25 3.15 6.90
N ASN A 426 15.83 4.05 6.00
CA ASN A 426 16.78 4.79 5.18
C ASN A 426 17.69 5.73 6.01
N MET A 427 17.13 6.39 7.04
CA MET A 427 17.93 7.17 8.00
C MET A 427 18.91 6.29 8.78
N LEU A 428 18.49 5.08 9.19
CA LEU A 428 19.35 4.13 9.89
C LEU A 428 20.50 3.64 8.99
N ARG A 429 20.22 3.29 7.74
CA ARG A 429 21.24 2.94 6.74
C ARG A 429 22.24 4.07 6.56
N ASN A 430 21.78 5.31 6.42
CA ASN A 430 22.68 6.46 6.30
C ASN A 430 23.55 6.68 7.54
N TYR A 431 22.99 6.51 8.74
CA TYR A 431 23.72 6.66 10.00
C TYR A 431 24.77 5.57 10.25
N LEU A 432 24.45 4.31 9.90
CA LEU A 432 25.36 3.17 10.07
C LEU A 432 26.37 3.06 8.92
N GLY A 433 26.01 3.51 7.72
CA GLY A 433 26.67 3.18 6.47
C GLY A 433 26.20 1.83 5.90
N ASP A 434 26.28 1.70 4.57
CA ASP A 434 25.78 0.52 3.83
C ASP A 434 26.33 -0.81 4.37
N ASP A 435 27.64 -0.93 4.53
CA ASP A 435 28.27 -2.21 4.89
C ASP A 435 27.76 -2.74 6.24
N ALA A 436 27.70 -1.87 7.26
CA ALA A 436 27.22 -2.24 8.59
C ALA A 436 25.71 -2.49 8.60
N PHE A 437 24.93 -1.72 7.82
CA PHE A 437 23.48 -1.90 7.73
C PHE A 437 23.14 -3.26 7.10
N PHE A 438 23.66 -3.59 5.92
CA PHE A 438 23.33 -4.86 5.26
C PHE A 438 23.91 -6.07 6.00
N ALA A 439 25.08 -5.94 6.64
CA ALA A 439 25.59 -6.99 7.53
C ALA A 439 24.71 -7.19 8.77
N GLY A 440 24.14 -6.11 9.35
CA GLY A 440 23.16 -6.19 10.44
C GLY A 440 21.86 -6.88 10.01
N MET A 441 21.35 -6.58 8.82
CA MET A 441 20.19 -7.29 8.24
C MET A 441 20.48 -8.77 8.04
N ASN A 442 21.68 -9.12 7.53
CA ASN A 442 22.08 -10.52 7.38
C ASN A 442 22.15 -11.26 8.72
N ASP A 443 22.76 -10.66 9.75
CA ASP A 443 22.83 -11.23 11.09
C ASP A 443 21.43 -11.45 11.70
N TYR A 444 20.53 -10.48 11.51
CA TYR A 444 19.13 -10.59 11.91
C TYR A 444 18.43 -11.78 11.23
N LEU A 445 18.53 -11.89 9.90
CA LEU A 445 17.91 -12.99 9.16
C LEU A 445 18.47 -14.35 9.57
N LYS A 446 19.80 -14.47 9.70
CA LYS A 446 20.45 -15.72 10.10
C LYS A 446 20.14 -16.13 11.54
N THR A 447 20.06 -15.17 12.45
CA THR A 447 19.77 -15.44 13.87
C THR A 447 18.32 -15.85 14.09
N ASN A 448 17.38 -15.37 13.26
CA ASN A 448 15.95 -15.55 13.46
C ASN A 448 15.27 -16.38 12.35
N GLU A 449 16.03 -17.07 11.49
CA GLU A 449 15.46 -17.81 10.35
C GLU A 449 14.42 -18.86 10.78
N TYR A 450 13.26 -18.84 10.12
CA TYR A 450 12.09 -19.67 10.44
C TYR A 450 11.53 -19.44 11.85
N GLN A 451 11.82 -18.30 12.48
CA GLN A 451 11.28 -17.88 13.77
C GLN A 451 10.44 -16.61 13.65
N ASN A 452 9.95 -16.16 14.81
CA ASN A 452 9.30 -14.86 14.95
C ASN A 452 10.24 -13.87 15.65
N ALA A 453 10.10 -12.58 15.34
CA ALA A 453 10.92 -11.53 15.93
C ALA A 453 10.15 -10.22 16.17
N GLU A 454 10.75 -9.36 16.99
CA GLU A 454 10.30 -8.00 17.30
C GLU A 454 11.42 -6.98 16.98
N ALA A 455 11.08 -5.69 17.10
CA ALA A 455 12.03 -4.60 16.86
C ALA A 455 13.30 -4.67 17.74
N HIS A 456 13.25 -5.36 18.88
CA HIS A 456 14.40 -5.54 19.75
C HIS A 456 15.46 -6.49 19.18
N GLN A 457 15.11 -7.63 18.57
CA GLN A 457 16.11 -8.49 17.91
C GLN A 457 16.75 -7.78 16.72
N LEU A 458 15.99 -6.92 16.04
CA LEU A 458 16.52 -6.08 14.97
C LEU A 458 17.59 -5.12 15.51
N ARG A 459 17.26 -4.34 16.55
CA ARG A 459 18.23 -3.45 17.22
C ARG A 459 19.49 -4.19 17.62
N LEU A 460 19.35 -5.32 18.32
CA LEU A 460 20.49 -6.10 18.81
C LEU A 460 21.40 -6.62 17.68
N SER A 461 20.83 -6.99 16.53
CA SER A 461 21.61 -7.43 15.37
C SER A 461 22.44 -6.28 14.77
N PHE A 462 21.85 -5.09 14.64
CA PHE A 462 22.58 -3.91 14.19
C PHE A 462 23.65 -3.45 15.19
N GLU A 463 23.38 -3.49 16.49
CA GLU A 463 24.37 -3.13 17.53
C GLU A 463 25.55 -4.11 17.54
N LYS A 464 25.27 -5.42 17.42
CA LYS A 464 26.29 -6.47 17.35
C LYS A 464 27.26 -6.25 16.20
N VAL A 465 26.75 -5.86 15.03
CA VAL A 465 27.57 -5.66 13.82
C VAL A 465 28.28 -4.31 13.84
N SER A 466 27.59 -3.23 14.21
CA SER A 466 28.13 -1.87 14.12
C SER A 466 28.97 -1.45 15.32
N GLY A 467 28.82 -2.10 16.47
CA GLY A 467 29.42 -1.71 17.75
C GLY A 467 28.88 -0.40 18.33
N LYS A 468 27.81 0.17 17.77
CA LYS A 468 27.16 1.39 18.24
C LYS A 468 26.01 1.05 19.18
N ASP A 469 25.76 1.89 20.18
CA ASP A 469 24.51 1.86 20.94
C ASP A 469 23.40 2.53 20.12
N LEU A 470 22.32 1.78 19.85
CA LEU A 470 21.19 2.24 19.04
C LEU A 470 19.93 2.44 19.88
N ASN A 471 20.02 2.41 21.23
CA ASN A 471 18.87 2.71 22.09
C ASN A 471 18.28 4.09 21.79
N TRP A 472 19.12 5.13 21.63
CA TRP A 472 18.63 6.48 21.30
C TRP A 472 17.81 6.48 20.00
N PHE A 473 18.30 5.79 18.96
CA PHE A 473 17.66 5.75 17.65
C PHE A 473 16.33 5.00 17.72
N PHE A 474 16.32 3.81 18.30
CA PHE A 474 15.11 3.00 18.40
C PHE A 474 14.09 3.61 19.35
N ASN A 475 14.50 4.19 20.48
CA ASN A 475 13.57 4.87 21.39
C ASN A 475 12.91 6.08 20.72
N GLN A 476 13.67 6.88 19.96
CA GLN A 476 13.15 8.06 19.29
C GLN A 476 12.29 7.72 18.07
N TRP A 477 12.77 6.82 17.20
CA TRP A 477 12.16 6.59 15.88
C TRP A 477 11.24 5.36 15.82
N TYR A 478 11.60 4.26 16.50
CA TYR A 478 10.79 3.03 16.50
C TYR A 478 9.72 3.04 17.60
N PHE A 479 10.09 3.40 18.83
CA PHE A 479 9.17 3.40 19.96
C PHE A 479 8.54 4.78 20.22
N GLY A 480 8.99 5.80 19.49
CA GLY A 480 8.47 7.16 19.52
C GLY A 480 7.56 7.51 18.33
N ASN A 481 6.97 8.71 18.38
CA ASN A 481 6.10 9.26 17.35
C ASN A 481 6.62 10.60 16.83
N GLY A 482 5.93 11.16 15.84
CA GLY A 482 6.25 12.46 15.25
C GLY A 482 7.47 12.47 14.35
N ASN A 483 7.83 13.68 13.94
CA ASN A 483 8.98 14.03 13.12
C ASN A 483 9.47 15.44 13.50
N PRO A 484 10.75 15.78 13.27
CA PRO A 484 11.26 17.14 13.44
C PRO A 484 10.47 18.14 12.58
N LYS A 485 10.17 19.30 13.18
CA LYS A 485 9.66 20.49 12.49
C LYS A 485 10.69 21.59 12.61
N ILE A 486 11.42 21.85 11.53
CA ILE A 486 12.66 22.62 11.54
C ILE A 486 12.49 23.96 10.83
N ASN A 487 12.96 25.02 11.50
CA ASN A 487 13.27 26.30 10.89
C ASN A 487 14.77 26.56 10.99
N SER A 488 15.38 27.13 9.95
CA SER A 488 16.78 27.57 9.98
C SER A 488 16.91 29.08 9.82
N SER A 489 17.87 29.66 10.54
CA SER A 489 18.35 31.02 10.31
C SER A 489 19.87 31.05 10.36
N PHE A 490 20.47 32.10 9.80
CA PHE A 490 21.92 32.28 9.91
C PHE A 490 22.30 33.75 10.11
N THR A 491 23.41 33.97 10.81
CA THR A 491 24.01 35.28 11.02
C THR A 491 25.48 35.23 10.61
N PHE A 492 25.94 36.18 9.80
CA PHE A 492 27.34 36.31 9.43
C PHE A 492 28.07 37.28 10.36
N GLU A 493 29.23 36.87 10.85
CA GLU A 493 30.14 37.65 11.70
C GLU A 493 31.38 38.09 10.90
N PRO A 494 31.42 39.32 10.36
CA PRO A 494 32.44 39.74 9.40
C PRO A 494 33.87 39.72 9.94
N VAL A 495 34.06 40.05 11.22
CA VAL A 495 35.38 40.10 11.86
C VAL A 495 35.97 38.70 11.99
N LYS A 496 35.14 37.71 12.35
CA LYS A 496 35.55 36.31 12.51
C LYS A 496 35.55 35.54 11.19
N LYS A 497 34.94 36.10 10.13
CA LYS A 497 34.72 35.40 8.85
C LYS A 497 33.97 34.08 9.07
N GLN A 498 32.92 34.13 9.89
CA GLN A 498 32.15 32.95 10.28
C GLN A 498 30.65 33.20 10.08
N VAL A 499 29.94 32.18 9.63
CA VAL A 499 28.48 32.14 9.67
C VAL A 499 28.04 31.23 10.82
N SER A 500 27.13 31.72 11.64
CA SER A 500 26.43 30.93 12.67
C SER A 500 25.06 30.52 12.13
N VAL A 501 24.87 29.24 11.85
CA VAL A 501 23.61 28.63 11.40
C VAL A 501 22.88 28.08 12.63
N THR A 502 21.66 28.56 12.87
CA THR A 502 20.80 28.09 13.96
C THR A 502 19.67 27.23 13.42
N ILE A 503 19.60 25.99 13.92
CA ILE A 503 18.53 25.03 13.67
C ILE A 503 17.56 25.10 14.85
N SER A 504 16.31 25.50 14.58
CA SER A 504 15.25 25.60 15.59
C SER A 504 14.19 24.54 15.37
N GLN A 505 13.85 23.81 16.43
CA GLN A 505 12.78 22.81 16.45
C GLN A 505 11.52 23.39 17.13
N THR A 506 10.35 23.25 16.50
CA THR A 506 9.11 23.90 16.97
C THR A 506 8.11 22.96 17.64
N GLN A 507 8.33 21.65 17.57
CA GLN A 507 7.52 20.66 18.26
C GLN A 507 7.89 20.51 19.75
N ASP A 508 6.99 19.95 20.56
CA ASP A 508 7.12 19.88 22.03
C ASP A 508 8.36 19.10 22.51
N GLN A 509 8.67 17.98 21.85
CA GLN A 509 9.84 17.15 22.16
C GLN A 509 10.87 17.30 21.03
N PRO A 510 12.00 17.99 21.28
CA PRO A 510 13.09 18.08 20.31
C PRO A 510 13.70 16.71 20.01
N PHE A 511 14.07 16.48 18.76
CA PHE A 511 14.74 15.26 18.30
C PHE A 511 16.25 15.49 18.26
N GLU A 512 17.04 14.42 18.39
CA GLU A 512 18.44 14.41 18.00
C GLU A 512 18.67 13.64 16.70
N PHE A 513 19.57 14.12 15.85
CA PHE A 513 19.85 13.52 14.53
C PHE A 513 21.11 14.09 13.87
N PRO A 514 21.75 13.32 12.96
CA PRO A 514 22.74 13.87 12.04
C PRO A 514 22.06 14.77 10.98
N LEU A 515 22.73 15.85 10.58
CA LEU A 515 22.24 16.78 9.56
C LEU A 515 23.37 17.22 8.64
N ALA A 516 23.17 17.09 7.32
CA ALA A 516 24.03 17.68 6.30
C ALA A 516 23.61 19.13 6.02
N ILE A 517 24.56 20.07 6.14
CA ILE A 517 24.39 21.48 5.83
C ILE A 517 25.41 21.87 4.75
N ASP A 518 24.93 22.34 3.61
CA ASP A 518 25.79 22.93 2.57
C ASP A 518 25.79 24.45 2.71
N VAL A 519 26.96 25.03 2.97
CA VAL A 519 27.17 26.48 3.03
C VAL A 519 27.82 26.93 1.72
N TYR A 520 27.17 27.84 1.00
CA TYR A 520 27.65 28.36 -0.27
C TYR A 520 28.47 29.62 -0.04
N ASP A 521 29.77 29.53 -0.34
CA ASP A 521 30.72 30.64 -0.26
C ASP A 521 31.29 30.93 -1.64
N ASN A 522 30.96 32.11 -2.18
CA ASN A 522 31.26 32.51 -3.56
C ASN A 522 30.67 31.53 -4.60
N GLY A 523 29.42 31.14 -4.38
CA GLY A 523 28.66 30.22 -5.24
C GLY A 523 29.13 28.76 -5.19
N LYS A 524 30.11 28.42 -4.33
CA LYS A 524 30.61 27.05 -4.18
C LYS A 524 30.06 26.44 -2.89
N PRO A 525 29.35 25.29 -2.95
CA PRO A 525 28.90 24.61 -1.75
C PRO A 525 30.06 23.93 -1.02
N LYS A 526 30.07 24.04 0.31
CA LYS A 526 30.87 23.21 1.20
C LYS A 526 29.95 22.49 2.19
N ARG A 527 30.00 21.16 2.19
CA ARG A 527 29.20 20.31 3.08
C ARG A 527 29.80 20.21 4.47
N TYR A 528 28.95 20.33 5.47
CA TYR A 528 29.25 20.07 6.88
C TYR A 528 28.22 19.09 7.44
N ASN A 529 28.70 18.01 8.04
CA ASN A 529 27.86 17.07 8.76
C ASN A 529 27.91 17.43 10.24
N VAL A 530 26.76 17.74 10.84
CA VAL A 530 26.65 18.15 12.24
C VAL A 530 25.69 17.24 13.01
N TRP A 531 25.85 17.20 14.33
CA TRP A 531 24.91 16.54 15.22
C TRP A 531 23.97 17.59 15.82
N VAL A 532 22.67 17.47 15.54
CA VAL A 532 21.63 18.26 16.19
C VAL A 532 21.25 17.52 17.47
N ASN A 533 21.49 18.13 18.63
CA ASN A 533 21.07 17.56 19.92
C ASN A 533 19.56 17.75 20.12
N ALA A 534 18.97 16.94 21.00
CA ALA A 534 17.58 17.04 21.44
C ALA A 534 17.33 18.32 22.27
N GLN A 535 17.43 19.47 21.59
CA GLN A 535 17.27 20.82 22.11
C GLN A 535 16.45 21.65 21.13
N ALA A 536 15.67 22.60 21.65
CA ALA A 536 14.85 23.49 20.85
C ALA A 536 15.68 24.33 19.86
N LYS A 537 16.95 24.62 20.18
CA LYS A 537 17.88 25.36 19.31
C LYS A 537 19.26 24.74 19.36
N ASN A 538 19.86 24.52 18.19
CA ASN A 538 21.26 24.16 18.03
C ASN A 538 21.93 25.20 17.11
N THR A 539 23.12 25.68 17.45
CA THR A 539 23.87 26.65 16.63
C THR A 539 25.22 26.08 16.25
N PHE A 540 25.54 26.17 14.95
CA PHE A 540 26.79 25.70 14.37
C PHE A 540 27.51 26.85 13.67
N SER A 541 28.82 26.97 13.84
CA SER A 541 29.63 28.02 13.22
C SER A 541 30.54 27.44 12.15
N PHE A 542 30.56 28.06 10.96
CA PHE A 542 31.36 27.64 9.82
C PHE A 542 32.15 28.82 9.25
N ASP A 543 33.40 28.56 8.84
CA ASP A 543 34.23 29.59 8.22
C ASP A 543 33.75 29.90 6.80
N VAL A 544 33.64 31.20 6.48
CA VAL A 544 33.18 31.73 5.18
C VAL A 544 33.89 33.05 4.84
N SER A 545 34.16 33.29 3.56
CA SER A 545 34.89 34.49 3.14
C SER A 545 34.07 35.78 3.24
N LYS A 546 32.74 35.67 3.15
CA LYS A 546 31.74 36.75 3.18
C LYS A 546 30.40 36.18 3.69
N THR A 547 29.36 37.01 3.74
CA THR A 547 27.99 36.53 3.95
C THR A 547 27.69 35.40 2.95
N PRO A 548 27.28 34.20 3.41
CA PRO A 548 27.00 33.08 2.51
C PRO A 548 25.94 33.44 1.49
N ASP A 549 26.13 32.97 0.25
CA ASP A 549 25.16 33.20 -0.81
C ASP A 549 23.87 32.37 -0.56
N LEU A 550 24.04 31.19 0.06
CA LEU A 550 22.99 30.25 0.42
C LEU A 550 23.44 29.34 1.57
N VAL A 551 22.51 28.96 2.46
CA VAL A 551 22.67 27.84 3.39
C VAL A 551 21.57 26.82 3.06
N ASN A 552 21.96 25.63 2.60
CA ASN A 552 21.04 24.53 2.28
C ASN A 552 21.10 23.48 3.39
N ILE A 553 20.03 23.35 4.17
CA ILE A 553 19.92 22.35 5.24
C ILE A 553 19.28 21.06 4.73
N ASN A 554 19.64 19.93 5.34
CA ASN A 554 19.24 18.60 4.87
C ASN A 554 19.66 18.40 3.39
N ALA A 555 20.90 18.81 3.08
CA ALA A 555 21.38 18.91 1.70
C ALA A 555 21.52 17.54 1.00
N ASP A 556 21.71 16.48 1.79
CA ASP A 556 21.68 15.08 1.34
C ASP A 556 20.26 14.51 1.16
N GLY A 557 19.24 15.20 1.68
CA GLY A 557 17.84 14.87 1.56
C GLY A 557 17.35 13.71 2.44
N VAL A 558 18.19 13.19 3.34
CA VAL A 558 17.95 11.95 4.10
C VAL A 558 16.95 12.15 5.24
N LEU A 559 16.99 13.30 5.92
CA LEU A 559 16.19 13.51 7.12
C LEU A 559 14.68 13.52 6.80
N LEU A 560 13.94 12.68 7.53
CA LEU A 560 12.48 12.70 7.62
C LEU A 560 12.08 13.88 8.53
N ALA A 561 11.70 15.00 7.92
CA ALA A 561 11.32 16.22 8.65
C ALA A 561 10.46 17.16 7.80
N GLU A 562 9.65 17.96 8.50
CA GLU A 562 9.06 19.19 7.96
C GLU A 562 10.13 20.29 8.06
N ILE A 563 10.53 20.87 6.93
CA ILE A 563 11.54 21.92 6.88
C ILE A 563 10.91 23.14 6.23
N ALA A 564 10.76 24.21 7.01
CA ALA A 564 10.33 25.50 6.50
C ALA A 564 11.57 26.37 6.23
N ASP A 565 11.74 26.71 4.96
CA ASP A 565 12.83 27.53 4.48
C ASP A 565 12.33 28.42 3.32
N THR A 566 12.63 29.72 3.41
CA THR A 566 12.19 30.72 2.42
C THR A 566 13.42 31.21 1.68
N LYS A 567 13.45 30.97 0.37
CA LYS A 567 14.56 31.34 -0.51
C LYS A 567 14.14 32.36 -1.55
N THR A 568 15.04 33.26 -1.91
CA THR A 568 14.84 34.14 -3.08
C THR A 568 14.91 33.33 -4.39
N PRO A 569 14.38 33.84 -5.52
CA PRO A 569 14.57 33.23 -6.83
C PRO A 569 16.04 32.87 -7.15
N GLU A 570 16.98 33.75 -6.80
CA GLU A 570 18.41 33.58 -7.06
C GLU A 570 19.02 32.46 -6.20
N GLN A 571 18.57 32.34 -4.95
CA GLN A 571 18.96 31.26 -4.05
C GLN A 571 18.40 29.91 -4.50
N ASN A 572 17.16 29.85 -4.97
CA ASN A 572 16.59 28.63 -5.56
C ASN A 572 17.37 28.22 -6.81
N LEU A 573 17.71 29.17 -7.70
CA LEU A 573 18.55 28.88 -8.87
C LEU A 573 19.92 28.34 -8.46
N MET A 574 20.55 28.95 -7.46
CA MET A 574 21.85 28.52 -6.94
C MET A 574 21.76 27.12 -6.32
N GLN A 575 20.73 26.82 -5.53
CA GLN A 575 20.50 25.49 -4.97
C GLN A 575 20.32 24.45 -6.08
N PHE A 576 19.47 24.73 -7.07
CA PHE A 576 19.20 23.81 -8.17
C PHE A 576 20.48 23.47 -8.96
N THR A 577 21.26 24.51 -9.32
CA THR A 577 22.45 24.36 -10.15
C THR A 577 23.68 23.87 -9.37
N GLY A 578 23.72 24.08 -8.05
CA GLY A 578 24.82 23.68 -7.18
C GLY A 578 24.68 22.31 -6.52
N SER A 579 23.48 21.70 -6.54
CA SER A 579 23.20 20.43 -5.85
C SER A 579 23.19 19.25 -6.81
N LYS A 580 23.66 18.08 -6.33
CA LYS A 580 23.57 16.81 -7.07
C LYS A 580 22.41 15.95 -6.59
N GLU A 581 21.86 16.24 -5.42
CA GLU A 581 20.87 15.44 -4.73
C GLU A 581 19.46 15.81 -5.19
N PHE A 582 18.66 14.79 -5.53
CA PHE A 582 17.31 14.96 -6.05
C PHE A 582 16.47 15.92 -5.19
N LYS A 583 16.39 15.69 -3.87
CA LYS A 583 15.52 16.47 -2.97
C LYS A 583 15.92 17.95 -2.92
N SER A 584 17.21 18.25 -3.01
CA SER A 584 17.71 19.63 -3.07
C SER A 584 17.33 20.30 -4.39
N ARG A 585 17.46 19.62 -5.54
CA ARG A 585 17.00 20.15 -6.83
C ARG A 585 15.47 20.31 -6.87
N TYR A 586 14.74 19.32 -6.38
CA TYR A 586 13.28 19.31 -6.39
C TYR A 586 12.68 20.41 -5.50
N ARG A 587 13.20 20.61 -4.27
CA ARG A 587 12.77 21.70 -3.39
C ARG A 587 13.02 23.08 -3.96
N ALA A 588 14.09 23.27 -4.73
CA ALA A 588 14.35 24.53 -5.41
C ALA A 588 13.27 24.85 -6.46
N LEU A 589 12.71 23.83 -7.12
CA LEU A 589 11.54 23.99 -8.01
C LEU A 589 10.25 24.28 -7.22
N GLU A 590 10.05 23.65 -6.06
CA GLU A 590 8.89 23.95 -5.20
C GLU A 590 8.91 25.41 -4.70
N GLY A 591 10.10 25.90 -4.34
CA GLY A 591 10.30 27.26 -3.82
C GLY A 591 9.99 28.39 -4.82
N ILE A 592 9.84 28.09 -6.12
CA ILE A 592 9.50 29.08 -7.16
C ILE A 592 8.03 29.04 -7.60
N LYS A 593 7.19 28.16 -7.03
CA LYS A 593 5.80 27.93 -7.46
C LYS A 593 4.97 29.21 -7.53
N ASP A 594 5.12 30.13 -6.57
CA ASP A 594 4.35 31.38 -6.50
C ASP A 594 5.04 32.58 -7.19
N GLN A 595 6.21 32.33 -7.80
CA GLN A 595 7.12 33.32 -8.38
C GLN A 595 7.29 33.16 -9.91
N THR A 596 6.58 32.21 -10.51
CA THR A 596 6.58 31.94 -11.95
C THR A 596 6.23 33.18 -12.76
N GLY A 597 7.11 33.53 -13.72
CA GLY A 597 6.97 34.72 -14.57
C GLY A 597 7.47 36.05 -13.98
N LYS A 598 7.96 36.07 -12.73
CA LYS A 598 8.28 37.33 -12.01
C LYS A 598 9.77 37.65 -11.86
N SER A 599 10.69 36.74 -12.21
CA SER A 599 12.14 36.97 -12.10
C SER A 599 12.94 36.25 -13.21
N PRO A 600 14.02 36.87 -13.76
CA PRO A 600 14.96 36.21 -14.66
C PRO A 600 15.62 34.96 -14.08
N ALA A 601 15.79 34.88 -12.75
CA ALA A 601 16.36 33.71 -12.08
C ALA A 601 15.43 32.49 -12.19
N VAL A 602 14.11 32.70 -12.11
CA VAL A 602 13.10 31.64 -12.29
C VAL A 602 13.17 31.07 -13.69
N VAL A 603 13.26 31.92 -14.73
CA VAL A 603 13.38 31.47 -16.13
C VAL A 603 14.65 30.65 -16.33
N LYS A 604 15.79 31.08 -15.76
CA LYS A 604 17.05 30.31 -15.81
C LYS A 604 16.94 28.96 -15.08
N LEU A 605 16.25 28.91 -13.95
CA LEU A 605 16.05 27.68 -13.18
C LEU A 605 15.23 26.69 -14.00
N LEU A 606 14.07 27.11 -14.53
CA LEU A 606 13.24 26.28 -15.40
C LEU A 606 14.00 25.80 -16.64
N ALA A 607 14.79 26.67 -17.28
CA ALA A 607 15.64 26.29 -18.41
C ALA A 607 16.68 25.21 -18.06
N ALA A 608 17.27 25.28 -16.87
CA ALA A 608 18.19 24.25 -16.37
C ALA A 608 17.43 22.95 -16.06
N ALA A 609 16.26 23.04 -15.44
CA ALA A 609 15.44 21.89 -15.05
C ALA A 609 14.87 21.12 -16.24
N LEU A 610 14.53 21.79 -17.35
CA LEU A 610 14.17 21.11 -18.62
C LEU A 610 15.28 20.22 -19.18
N LYS A 611 16.52 20.40 -18.74
CA LYS A 611 17.70 19.64 -19.18
C LYS A 611 18.21 18.68 -18.11
N ASP A 612 17.52 18.56 -16.97
CA ASP A 612 17.90 17.64 -15.91
C ASP A 612 17.87 16.20 -16.43
N PRO A 613 18.87 15.35 -16.10
CA PRO A 613 18.87 13.96 -16.53
C PRO A 613 17.66 13.19 -16.01
N PHE A 614 17.16 13.53 -14.82
CA PHE A 614 16.03 12.85 -14.21
C PHE A 614 14.70 13.39 -14.72
N PHE A 615 13.92 12.51 -15.33
CA PHE A 615 12.71 12.88 -16.07
C PHE A 615 11.61 13.50 -15.21
N ARG A 616 11.55 13.17 -13.91
CA ARG A 616 10.57 13.76 -12.98
C ARG A 616 10.90 15.20 -12.59
N VAL A 617 12.18 15.59 -12.61
CA VAL A 617 12.58 17.00 -12.48
C VAL A 617 12.15 17.77 -13.73
N ARG A 618 12.31 17.20 -14.93
CA ARG A 618 11.79 17.79 -16.18
C ARG A 618 10.27 17.94 -16.15
N ILE A 619 9.54 16.90 -15.73
CA ILE A 619 8.07 16.97 -15.56
C ILE A 619 7.68 18.09 -14.61
N LYS A 620 8.33 18.18 -13.44
CA LYS A 620 8.04 19.24 -12.47
C LYS A 620 8.28 20.64 -13.04
N ALA A 621 9.34 20.83 -13.83
CA ALA A 621 9.58 22.08 -14.53
C ALA A 621 8.47 22.40 -15.55
N LEU A 622 8.03 21.42 -16.34
CA LEU A 622 6.95 21.58 -17.33
C LEU A 622 5.60 21.92 -16.69
N GLU A 623 5.30 21.39 -15.51
CA GLU A 623 4.11 21.76 -14.73
C GLU A 623 4.13 23.25 -14.33
N LEU A 624 5.30 23.75 -13.92
CA LEU A 624 5.51 25.13 -13.47
C LEU A 624 5.64 26.14 -14.61
N ILE A 625 6.02 25.70 -15.81
CA ILE A 625 6.15 26.57 -16.98
C ILE A 625 4.78 27.12 -17.39
N ASP A 626 4.78 28.41 -17.71
CA ASP A 626 3.66 29.11 -18.31
C ASP A 626 4.12 29.90 -19.54
N LEU A 627 3.95 29.28 -20.70
CA LEU A 627 4.33 29.83 -22.00
C LEU A 627 3.39 30.96 -22.49
N THR A 628 2.36 31.33 -21.73
CA THR A 628 1.60 32.56 -22.01
C THR A 628 2.37 33.82 -21.59
N HIS A 629 3.39 33.67 -20.72
CA HIS A 629 4.30 34.74 -20.36
C HIS A 629 5.39 34.94 -21.41
N ALA A 630 5.53 36.15 -21.95
CA ALA A 630 6.43 36.46 -23.07
C ALA A 630 7.90 36.07 -22.82
N GLU A 631 8.43 36.32 -21.62
CA GLU A 631 9.81 35.98 -21.27
C GLU A 631 10.05 34.46 -21.24
N GLN A 632 9.10 33.70 -20.67
CA GLN A 632 9.18 32.22 -20.67
C GLN A 632 9.00 31.67 -22.08
N MET A 633 8.04 32.20 -22.85
CA MET A 633 7.83 31.82 -24.25
C MET A 633 9.11 32.00 -25.06
N LYS A 634 9.76 33.17 -24.94
CA LYS A 634 11.00 33.47 -25.64
C LYS A 634 12.16 32.55 -25.23
N ALA A 635 12.29 32.24 -23.94
CA ALA A 635 13.43 31.50 -23.42
C ALA A 635 13.27 29.97 -23.47
N LEU A 636 12.05 29.45 -23.35
CA LEU A 636 11.79 28.03 -23.05
C LEU A 636 11.05 27.29 -24.16
N SER A 637 10.28 27.98 -25.01
CA SER A 637 9.40 27.33 -26.01
C SER A 637 10.11 26.31 -26.89
N SER A 638 11.29 26.64 -27.41
CA SER A 638 12.03 25.74 -28.30
C SER A 638 12.41 24.40 -27.63
N GLU A 639 12.79 24.42 -26.35
CA GLU A 639 13.09 23.17 -25.64
C GLU A 639 11.80 22.40 -25.31
N VAL A 640 10.73 23.09 -24.91
CA VAL A 640 9.43 22.46 -24.67
C VAL A 640 8.87 21.81 -25.94
N GLU A 641 8.96 22.48 -27.08
CA GLU A 641 8.60 21.94 -28.40
C GLU A 641 9.38 20.67 -28.74
N LYS A 642 10.69 20.67 -28.49
CA LYS A 642 11.57 19.52 -28.72
C LYS A 642 11.20 18.33 -27.83
N ILE A 643 10.94 18.57 -26.54
CA ILE A 643 10.52 17.55 -25.58
C ILE A 643 9.17 16.96 -26.00
N ALA A 644 8.18 17.81 -26.32
CA ALA A 644 6.86 17.37 -26.76
C ALA A 644 6.90 16.53 -28.05
N ALA A 645 7.85 16.82 -28.93
CA ALA A 645 8.02 16.07 -30.17
C ALA A 645 8.74 14.72 -30.01
N ASN A 646 9.77 14.65 -29.15
CA ASN A 646 10.77 13.57 -29.22
C ASN A 646 11.35 13.06 -27.88
N ASP A 647 10.87 13.48 -26.70
CA ASP A 647 11.45 12.97 -25.43
C ASP A 647 11.24 11.44 -25.32
N PRO A 648 12.28 10.65 -24.99
CA PRO A 648 12.16 9.20 -24.86
C PRO A 648 11.29 8.76 -23.67
N LYS A 649 11.07 9.63 -22.68
CA LYS A 649 10.15 9.39 -21.57
C LYS A 649 8.79 9.98 -21.94
N THR A 650 7.85 9.11 -22.25
CA THR A 650 6.50 9.47 -22.71
C THR A 650 5.74 10.32 -21.69
N LEU A 651 5.95 10.11 -20.38
CA LEU A 651 5.40 10.97 -19.34
C LEU A 651 5.94 12.42 -19.42
N THR A 652 7.23 12.60 -19.71
CA THR A 652 7.82 13.92 -19.93
C THR A 652 7.33 14.54 -21.24
N GLN A 653 7.22 13.74 -22.29
CA GLN A 653 6.62 14.16 -23.56
C GLN A 653 5.18 14.67 -23.36
N ALA A 654 4.36 13.93 -22.62
CA ALA A 654 2.98 14.27 -22.31
C ALA A 654 2.88 15.57 -21.49
N ALA A 655 3.73 15.75 -20.49
CA ALA A 655 3.80 16.99 -19.71
C ALA A 655 4.16 18.21 -20.58
N ALA A 656 5.05 18.03 -21.56
CA ALA A 656 5.40 19.10 -22.50
C ALA A 656 4.25 19.44 -23.46
N ILE A 657 3.52 18.42 -23.95
CA ILE A 657 2.29 18.62 -24.72
C ILE A 657 1.28 19.44 -23.92
N ALA A 658 1.06 19.09 -22.65
CA ALA A 658 0.17 19.83 -21.76
C ALA A 658 0.62 21.30 -21.57
N ALA A 659 1.93 21.53 -21.43
CA ALA A 659 2.49 22.88 -21.32
C ALA A 659 2.26 23.72 -22.59
N LEU A 660 2.45 23.14 -23.79
CA LEU A 660 2.16 23.80 -25.07
C LEU A 660 0.67 24.07 -25.25
N ALA A 661 -0.19 23.12 -24.85
CA ALA A 661 -1.64 23.23 -24.99
C ALA A 661 -2.21 24.47 -24.28
N LYS A 662 -1.63 24.89 -23.14
CA LYS A 662 -2.02 26.10 -22.40
C LYS A 662 -1.95 27.38 -23.26
N THR A 663 -1.07 27.42 -24.27
CA THR A 663 -0.92 28.58 -25.16
C THR A 663 -2.10 28.75 -26.13
N LYS A 664 -2.84 27.66 -26.41
CA LYS A 664 -3.89 27.58 -27.44
C LYS A 664 -3.42 28.00 -28.84
N ASP A 665 -2.12 27.98 -29.12
CA ASP A 665 -1.56 28.35 -30.41
C ASP A 665 -1.79 27.23 -31.44
N LYS A 666 -2.47 27.58 -32.53
CA LYS A 666 -2.81 26.66 -33.63
C LYS A 666 -1.58 26.07 -34.31
N LYS A 667 -0.39 26.69 -34.20
CA LYS A 667 0.84 26.14 -34.80
C LYS A 667 1.20 24.75 -34.26
N TYR A 668 0.76 24.40 -33.05
CA TYR A 668 1.03 23.11 -32.42
C TYR A 668 0.00 22.03 -32.78
N LEU A 669 -1.07 22.36 -33.49
CA LEU A 669 -2.11 21.39 -33.84
C LEU A 669 -1.57 20.14 -34.57
N PRO A 670 -0.65 20.24 -35.55
CA PRO A 670 -0.07 19.05 -36.19
C PRO A 670 0.69 18.13 -35.22
N LEU A 671 1.36 18.70 -34.22
CA LEU A 671 2.07 17.95 -33.18
C LEU A 671 1.08 17.15 -32.33
N PHE A 672 -0.02 17.79 -31.90
CA PHE A 672 -1.04 17.14 -31.09
C PHE A 672 -1.79 16.06 -31.89
N GLU A 673 -2.12 16.31 -33.16
CA GLU A 673 -2.76 15.31 -34.03
C GLU A 673 -1.91 14.06 -34.23
N LYS A 674 -0.58 14.22 -34.33
CA LYS A 674 0.35 13.10 -34.36
C LYS A 674 0.28 12.31 -33.04
N GLY A 675 0.31 13.00 -31.90
CA GLY A 675 0.30 12.38 -30.57
C GLY A 675 -1.00 11.63 -30.22
N VAL A 676 -2.13 11.99 -30.82
CA VAL A 676 -3.42 11.26 -30.68
C VAL A 676 -3.33 9.79 -31.14
N ASN A 677 -2.32 9.42 -31.95
CA ASN A 677 -2.11 8.04 -32.39
C ASN A 677 -0.92 7.37 -31.68
N ALA A 678 -0.40 7.95 -30.60
CA ALA A 678 0.68 7.36 -29.82
C ALA A 678 0.22 6.07 -29.10
N VAL A 679 1.17 5.16 -28.87
CA VAL A 679 0.93 3.96 -28.03
C VAL A 679 0.70 4.36 -26.58
N SER A 680 1.54 5.27 -26.06
CA SER A 680 1.44 5.85 -24.72
C SER A 680 0.07 6.45 -24.45
N ASN A 681 -0.55 6.04 -23.34
CA ASN A 681 -1.83 6.58 -22.90
C ASN A 681 -1.68 8.04 -22.45
N ALA A 682 -0.58 8.39 -21.76
CA ALA A 682 -0.31 9.77 -21.35
C ALA A 682 -0.15 10.73 -22.54
N VAL A 683 0.63 10.37 -23.55
CA VAL A 683 0.85 11.19 -24.76
C VAL A 683 -0.45 11.31 -25.56
N LYS A 684 -1.15 10.19 -25.77
CA LYS A 684 -2.43 10.14 -26.49
C LYS A 684 -3.46 11.03 -25.82
N GLY A 685 -3.66 10.87 -24.51
CA GLY A 685 -4.63 11.64 -23.75
C GLY A 685 -4.33 13.13 -23.70
N ASN A 686 -3.09 13.52 -23.40
CA ASN A 686 -2.71 14.94 -23.38
C ASN A 686 -2.80 15.58 -24.78
N SER A 687 -2.44 14.84 -25.83
CA SER A 687 -2.59 15.32 -27.21
C SER A 687 -4.04 15.51 -27.61
N LEU A 688 -4.90 14.55 -27.27
CA LEU A 688 -6.33 14.65 -27.47
C LEU A 688 -6.92 15.87 -26.75
N SER A 689 -6.59 16.03 -25.46
CA SER A 689 -6.98 17.19 -24.66
C SER A 689 -6.54 18.50 -25.32
N ALA A 690 -5.29 18.55 -25.81
CA ALA A 690 -4.74 19.71 -26.50
C ALA A 690 -5.43 20.02 -27.85
N VAL A 691 -5.72 19.01 -28.68
CA VAL A 691 -6.48 19.19 -29.93
C VAL A 691 -7.84 19.81 -29.62
N LEU A 692 -8.54 19.29 -28.60
CA LEU A 692 -9.90 19.72 -28.27
C LEU A 692 -9.94 21.10 -27.63
N ALA A 693 -8.88 21.51 -26.93
CA ALA A 693 -8.74 22.86 -26.41
C ALA A 693 -8.57 23.92 -27.51
N ILE A 694 -7.97 23.54 -28.66
CA ILE A 694 -7.71 24.42 -29.82
C ILE A 694 -8.84 24.37 -30.85
N ASP A 695 -9.32 23.17 -31.14
CA ASP A 695 -10.37 22.90 -32.14
C ASP A 695 -11.44 21.96 -31.57
N PRO A 696 -12.38 22.49 -30.77
CA PRO A 696 -13.47 21.71 -30.19
C PRO A 696 -14.36 21.01 -31.22
N SER A 697 -14.33 21.42 -32.50
CA SER A 697 -15.14 20.80 -33.56
C SER A 697 -14.72 19.35 -33.85
N LYS A 698 -13.48 18.98 -33.53
CA LYS A 698 -12.94 17.63 -33.71
C LYS A 698 -13.40 16.62 -32.67
N ALA A 699 -14.10 17.05 -31.61
CA ALA A 699 -14.55 16.19 -30.52
C ALA A 699 -15.29 14.92 -31.00
N ASN A 700 -16.23 15.07 -31.94
CA ASN A 700 -16.98 13.94 -32.47
C ASN A 700 -16.08 12.94 -33.24
N SER A 701 -15.14 13.43 -34.04
CA SER A 701 -14.24 12.58 -34.84
C SER A 701 -13.18 11.86 -34.01
N LEU A 702 -12.93 12.33 -32.78
CA LEU A 702 -11.91 11.79 -31.89
C LEU A 702 -12.52 11.05 -30.68
N ALA A 703 -13.84 11.03 -30.56
CA ALA A 703 -14.57 10.39 -29.46
C ALA A 703 -14.19 8.91 -29.27
N ASP A 704 -14.01 8.17 -30.37
CA ASP A 704 -13.64 6.75 -30.32
C ASP A 704 -12.17 6.51 -29.95
N LYS A 705 -11.34 7.56 -29.97
CA LYS A 705 -9.92 7.51 -29.58
C LYS A 705 -9.70 7.86 -28.10
N ILE A 706 -10.75 8.28 -27.40
CA ILE A 706 -10.66 8.58 -25.97
C ILE A 706 -10.57 7.26 -25.22
N ASP A 707 -9.43 7.06 -24.56
CA ASP A 707 -9.19 5.95 -23.64
C ASP A 707 -8.57 6.49 -22.36
N LEU A 708 -9.35 6.45 -21.29
CA LEU A 708 -8.93 6.89 -19.95
C LEU A 708 -8.46 5.73 -19.07
N GLU A 709 -8.33 4.51 -19.59
CA GLU A 709 -7.84 3.38 -18.81
C GLU A 709 -6.40 3.65 -18.32
N GLY A 710 -6.24 3.78 -17.00
CA GLY A 710 -4.98 4.15 -16.35
C GLY A 710 -4.53 5.60 -16.51
N ALA A 711 -5.39 6.49 -17.04
CA ALA A 711 -5.11 7.92 -17.17
C ALA A 711 -4.99 8.61 -15.80
N SER A 712 -4.16 9.66 -15.71
CA SER A 712 -4.05 10.46 -14.48
C SER A 712 -5.34 11.23 -14.18
N ASP A 713 -5.56 11.58 -12.91
CA ASP A 713 -6.73 12.34 -12.48
C ASP A 713 -6.83 13.69 -13.19
N GLU A 714 -5.70 14.35 -13.45
CA GLU A 714 -5.68 15.61 -14.20
C GLU A 714 -6.16 15.41 -15.64
N LEU A 715 -5.71 14.35 -16.30
CA LEU A 715 -6.12 14.04 -17.67
C LEU A 715 -7.61 13.65 -17.73
N GLN A 716 -8.08 12.86 -16.77
CA GLN A 716 -9.50 12.54 -16.64
C GLN A 716 -10.33 13.81 -16.44
N ALA A 717 -9.88 14.73 -15.58
CA ALA A 717 -10.54 16.01 -15.34
C ALA A 717 -10.58 16.91 -16.57
N GLN A 718 -9.49 16.94 -17.35
CA GLN A 718 -9.42 17.70 -18.60
C GLN A 718 -10.38 17.16 -19.67
N LEU A 719 -10.50 15.83 -19.80
CA LEU A 719 -11.32 15.19 -20.82
C LEU A 719 -12.79 15.00 -20.40
N LEU A 720 -13.10 15.10 -19.11
CA LEU A 720 -14.46 14.94 -18.57
C LEU A 720 -15.52 15.78 -19.32
N PRO A 721 -15.36 17.10 -19.54
CA PRO A 721 -16.38 17.89 -20.23
C PRO A 721 -16.65 17.40 -21.66
N VAL A 722 -15.60 16.95 -22.36
CA VAL A 722 -15.69 16.41 -23.72
C VAL A 722 -16.43 15.07 -23.70
N ILE A 723 -16.06 14.16 -22.82
CA ILE A 723 -16.67 12.84 -22.70
C ILE A 723 -18.16 12.95 -22.42
N VAL A 724 -18.53 13.80 -21.44
CA VAL A 724 -19.91 13.98 -20.99
C VAL A 724 -20.77 14.65 -22.06
N LYS A 725 -20.24 15.68 -22.74
CA LYS A 725 -20.94 16.40 -23.82
C LYS A 725 -21.20 15.52 -25.03
N ASN A 726 -20.22 14.70 -25.43
CA ASN A 726 -20.30 13.86 -26.63
C ASN A 726 -20.82 12.45 -26.36
N LYS A 727 -21.18 12.15 -25.10
CA LYS A 727 -21.77 10.87 -24.69
C LYS A 727 -20.91 9.65 -25.07
N VAL A 728 -19.60 9.75 -24.85
CA VAL A 728 -18.63 8.67 -25.13
C VAL A 728 -18.83 7.51 -24.13
N THR A 729 -19.77 6.62 -24.43
CA THR A 729 -20.27 5.58 -23.51
C THR A 729 -19.21 4.60 -23.05
N SER A 730 -18.17 4.34 -23.85
CA SER A 730 -17.04 3.48 -23.48
C SER A 730 -16.26 4.00 -22.27
N GLN A 731 -16.31 5.31 -22.00
CA GLN A 731 -15.56 5.96 -20.92
C GLN A 731 -16.40 6.25 -19.66
N MET A 732 -17.66 5.80 -19.64
CA MET A 732 -18.61 6.14 -18.57
C MET A 732 -18.14 5.68 -17.18
N SER A 733 -17.50 4.51 -17.10
CA SER A 733 -16.91 3.99 -15.86
C SER A 733 -15.66 4.76 -15.45
N ASN A 734 -14.85 5.21 -16.42
CA ASN A 734 -13.60 5.95 -16.13
C ASN A 734 -13.86 7.37 -15.63
N ILE A 735 -15.01 7.98 -15.96
CA ILE A 735 -15.41 9.28 -15.40
C ILE A 735 -16.14 9.17 -14.05
N ALA A 736 -16.47 7.95 -13.61
CA ALA A 736 -17.20 7.70 -12.37
C ALA A 736 -16.51 8.30 -11.11
N PRO A 737 -15.17 8.28 -10.95
CA PRO A 737 -14.52 8.90 -9.80
C PRO A 737 -14.80 10.39 -9.67
N LEU A 738 -14.68 11.14 -10.75
CA LEU A 738 -14.98 12.57 -10.77
C LEU A 738 -16.49 12.83 -10.58
N ALA A 739 -17.32 12.03 -11.24
CA ALA A 739 -18.78 12.12 -11.09
C ALA A 739 -19.24 11.81 -9.65
N ALA A 740 -18.62 10.86 -8.96
CA ALA A 740 -18.96 10.44 -7.60
C ALA A 740 -18.71 11.53 -6.54
N PHE A 741 -17.81 12.48 -6.81
CA PHE A 741 -17.50 13.59 -5.91
C PHE A 741 -17.86 14.95 -6.48
N TYR A 742 -18.73 15.03 -7.49
CA TYR A 742 -19.13 16.30 -8.09
C TYR A 742 -19.57 17.36 -7.05
N PRO A 743 -20.25 17.03 -5.93
CA PRO A 743 -20.65 18.05 -4.96
C PRO A 743 -19.44 18.76 -4.32
N PHE A 744 -18.35 18.03 -4.08
CA PHE A 744 -17.11 18.56 -3.51
C PHE A 744 -16.27 19.27 -4.56
N ILE A 745 -16.16 18.68 -5.75
CA ILE A 745 -15.44 19.29 -6.88
C ILE A 745 -16.09 20.63 -7.23
N LYS A 746 -17.42 20.74 -7.24
CA LYS A 746 -18.15 21.99 -7.52
C LYS A 746 -17.85 23.10 -6.51
N PHE A 747 -17.52 22.76 -5.27
CA PHE A 747 -17.10 23.73 -4.27
C PHE A 747 -15.69 24.29 -4.55
N GLN A 748 -14.78 23.44 -5.02
CA GLN A 748 -13.39 23.81 -5.30
C GLN A 748 -13.19 24.43 -6.70
N ASN A 749 -13.89 23.88 -7.68
CA ASN A 749 -13.84 24.26 -9.09
C ASN A 749 -15.26 24.17 -9.70
N PRO A 750 -16.00 25.30 -9.77
CA PRO A 750 -17.37 25.31 -10.25
C PRO A 750 -17.55 24.81 -11.69
N GLU A 751 -16.61 25.08 -12.59
CA GLU A 751 -16.68 24.66 -14.00
C GLU A 751 -16.53 23.14 -14.15
N LEU A 752 -15.50 22.57 -13.51
CA LEU A 752 -15.28 21.13 -13.51
C LEU A 752 -16.41 20.41 -12.78
N GLY A 753 -16.85 20.95 -11.65
CA GLY A 753 -17.95 20.40 -10.86
C GLY A 753 -19.27 20.35 -11.62
N LYS A 754 -19.54 21.33 -12.49
CA LYS A 754 -20.68 21.28 -13.41
C LYS A 754 -20.58 20.10 -14.38
N SER A 755 -19.41 19.90 -14.99
CA SER A 755 -19.19 18.77 -15.91
C SER A 755 -19.28 17.41 -15.20
N ALA A 756 -18.79 17.32 -13.97
CA ALA A 756 -18.91 16.14 -13.12
C ALA A 756 -20.35 15.85 -12.72
N GLU A 757 -21.14 16.88 -12.40
CA GLU A 757 -22.57 16.76 -12.13
C GLU A 757 -23.34 16.28 -13.36
N GLU A 758 -23.04 16.83 -14.53
CA GLU A 758 -23.61 16.37 -15.81
C GLU A 758 -23.22 14.91 -16.11
N GLY A 759 -21.99 14.50 -15.79
CA GLY A 759 -21.52 13.13 -15.90
C GLY A 759 -22.25 12.18 -14.94
N PHE A 760 -22.41 12.56 -13.67
CA PHE A 760 -23.19 11.82 -12.68
C PHE A 760 -24.64 11.63 -13.15
N ASN A 761 -25.28 12.71 -13.57
CA ASN A 761 -26.63 12.69 -14.11
C ASN A 761 -26.76 11.76 -15.31
N TRP A 762 -25.78 11.80 -16.22
CA TRP A 762 -25.75 10.93 -17.39
C TRP A 762 -25.63 9.45 -17.01
N ILE A 763 -24.75 9.10 -16.07
CA ILE A 763 -24.63 7.72 -15.54
C ILE A 763 -25.97 7.29 -14.92
N MET A 764 -26.54 8.12 -14.06
CA MET A 764 -27.78 7.79 -13.33
C MET A 764 -29.02 7.72 -14.22
N SER A 765 -29.01 8.37 -15.38
CA SER A 765 -30.06 8.28 -16.39
C SER A 765 -29.73 7.33 -17.54
N SER A 766 -28.69 6.49 -17.41
CA SER A 766 -28.32 5.46 -18.38
C SER A 766 -28.46 4.05 -17.80
N ASP A 767 -28.63 3.04 -18.66
CA ASP A 767 -28.59 1.63 -18.25
C ASP A 767 -27.15 1.12 -18.35
N ASN A 768 -26.35 1.44 -17.32
CA ASN A 768 -24.93 1.09 -17.23
C ASN A 768 -24.59 0.65 -15.81
N LEU A 769 -24.58 -0.67 -15.59
CA LEU A 769 -24.30 -1.27 -14.29
C LEU A 769 -22.88 -0.97 -13.82
N LYS A 770 -21.88 -1.20 -14.67
CA LYS A 770 -20.46 -1.01 -14.35
C LYS A 770 -20.15 0.40 -13.86
N ALA A 771 -20.67 1.44 -14.53
CA ALA A 771 -20.47 2.84 -14.10
C ALA A 771 -21.24 3.17 -12.81
N THR A 772 -22.43 2.60 -12.62
CA THR A 772 -23.22 2.78 -11.38
C THR A 772 -22.52 2.15 -10.18
N GLU A 773 -22.01 0.91 -10.35
CA GLU A 773 -21.20 0.20 -9.35
C GLU A 773 -19.89 0.92 -9.06
N SER A 774 -19.25 1.49 -10.09
CA SER A 774 -18.05 2.30 -9.89
C SER A 774 -18.32 3.48 -8.96
N ILE A 775 -19.43 4.21 -9.15
CA ILE A 775 -19.82 5.31 -8.25
C ILE A 775 -20.06 4.79 -6.83
N THR A 776 -20.88 3.75 -6.66
CA THR A 776 -21.24 3.27 -5.31
C THR A 776 -20.04 2.69 -4.57
N LYS A 777 -19.14 2.00 -5.27
CA LYS A 777 -17.89 1.46 -4.73
C LYS A 777 -16.95 2.57 -4.27
N ILE A 778 -16.71 3.57 -5.12
CA ILE A 778 -15.84 4.72 -4.82
C ILE A 778 -16.36 5.50 -3.60
N VAL A 779 -17.65 5.78 -3.58
CA VAL A 779 -18.30 6.48 -2.47
C VAL A 779 -18.24 5.62 -1.19
N GLY A 780 -18.43 4.31 -1.32
CA GLY A 780 -18.28 3.35 -0.21
C GLY A 780 -16.90 3.40 0.43
N TYR A 781 -15.83 3.39 -0.37
CA TYR A 781 -14.45 3.54 0.13
C TYR A 781 -14.23 4.89 0.83
N ALA A 782 -14.76 5.96 0.25
CA ALA A 782 -14.56 7.30 0.77
C ALA A 782 -15.27 7.54 2.11
N LYS A 783 -16.30 6.75 2.44
CA LYS A 783 -16.99 6.81 3.74
C LYS A 783 -16.00 6.76 4.90
N ASN A 784 -15.01 5.88 4.83
CA ASN A 784 -14.02 5.68 5.89
C ASN A 784 -13.05 6.86 6.00
N GLN A 785 -12.76 7.53 4.88
CA GLN A 785 -11.90 8.71 4.84
C GLN A 785 -12.61 10.00 5.27
N MET A 786 -13.94 10.08 5.12
CA MET A 786 -14.73 11.25 5.52
C MET A 786 -14.84 11.42 7.05
N GLY A 787 -14.37 10.45 7.84
CA GLY A 787 -14.40 10.48 9.30
C GLY A 787 -15.82 10.73 9.84
N ASP A 788 -15.95 11.52 10.89
CA ASP A 788 -17.23 11.91 11.48
C ASP A 788 -17.83 13.20 10.90
N ASN A 789 -17.39 13.66 9.73
CA ASN A 789 -17.93 14.88 9.12
C ASN A 789 -19.40 14.67 8.69
N PRO A 790 -20.41 15.20 9.43
CA PRO A 790 -21.80 14.88 9.16
C PRO A 790 -22.28 15.54 7.87
N GLN A 791 -21.74 16.72 7.54
CA GLN A 791 -22.10 17.48 6.36
C GLN A 791 -21.62 16.79 5.08
N ALA A 792 -20.39 16.27 5.07
CA ALA A 792 -19.86 15.50 3.94
C ALA A 792 -20.69 14.23 3.69
N LYS A 793 -20.99 13.46 4.75
CA LYS A 793 -21.88 12.27 4.67
C LYS A 793 -23.25 12.64 4.13
N MET A 794 -23.86 13.72 4.61
CA MET A 794 -25.16 14.19 4.12
C MET A 794 -25.15 14.56 2.64
N MET A 795 -24.12 15.26 2.16
CA MET A 795 -23.99 15.62 0.74
C MET A 795 -23.94 14.39 -0.17
N VAL A 796 -23.16 13.38 0.25
CA VAL A 796 -23.04 12.10 -0.47
C VAL A 796 -24.37 11.34 -0.47
N VAL A 797 -25.04 11.22 0.68
CA VAL A 797 -26.34 10.54 0.77
C VAL A 797 -27.38 11.22 -0.10
N GLN A 798 -27.42 12.56 -0.11
CA GLN A 798 -28.35 13.29 -0.96
C GLN A 798 -28.06 13.05 -2.44
N MET A 799 -26.79 13.10 -2.84
CA MET A 799 -26.36 12.77 -4.20
C MET A 799 -26.82 11.36 -4.62
N LEU A 800 -26.61 10.34 -3.77
CA LEU A 800 -27.05 8.98 -4.06
C LEU A 800 -28.57 8.86 -4.18
N LYS A 801 -29.35 9.56 -3.34
CA LYS A 801 -30.82 9.61 -3.43
C LYS A 801 -31.31 10.27 -4.71
N ASP A 802 -30.64 11.33 -5.16
CA ASP A 802 -30.94 11.99 -6.44
C ASP A 802 -30.64 11.04 -7.61
N GLY A 803 -29.53 10.30 -7.54
CA GLY A 803 -29.20 9.23 -8.49
C GLY A 803 -30.22 8.09 -8.52
N LEU A 804 -30.65 7.62 -7.34
CA LEU A 804 -31.71 6.62 -7.18
C LEU A 804 -33.02 7.06 -7.84
N SER A 805 -33.42 8.31 -7.62
CA SER A 805 -34.63 8.89 -8.23
C SER A 805 -34.55 8.87 -9.77
N LYS A 806 -33.38 9.16 -10.34
CA LYS A 806 -33.15 9.11 -11.79
C LYS A 806 -33.19 7.68 -12.34
N LYS A 807 -32.65 6.69 -11.62
CA LYS A 807 -32.74 5.28 -12.01
C LYS A 807 -34.19 4.76 -11.94
N MET A 808 -34.95 5.16 -10.92
CA MET A 808 -36.37 4.83 -10.83
C MET A 808 -37.17 5.43 -11.99
N GLU A 809 -36.85 6.65 -12.41
CA GLU A 809 -37.48 7.26 -13.58
C GLU A 809 -37.06 6.54 -14.89
N LEU A 810 -35.78 6.19 -15.03
CA LEU A 810 -35.29 5.38 -16.15
C LEU A 810 -36.01 4.03 -16.25
N LEU A 811 -36.28 3.38 -15.12
CA LEU A 811 -37.04 2.13 -15.04
C LEU A 811 -38.47 2.31 -15.56
N LYS A 812 -39.17 3.38 -15.14
CA LYS A 812 -40.52 3.68 -15.64
C LYS A 812 -40.55 3.89 -17.14
N GLN A 813 -39.53 4.56 -17.68
CA GLN A 813 -39.41 4.83 -19.11
C GLN A 813 -38.99 3.60 -19.92
N ASN A 814 -38.35 2.60 -19.28
CA ASN A 814 -37.79 1.42 -19.95
C ASN A 814 -38.14 0.11 -19.21
N PRO A 815 -39.43 -0.23 -19.04
CA PRO A 815 -39.86 -1.42 -18.30
C PRO A 815 -39.28 -2.72 -18.89
N GLN A 816 -39.01 -2.76 -20.19
CA GLN A 816 -38.36 -3.89 -20.87
C GLN A 816 -36.91 -4.17 -20.41
N LYS A 817 -36.25 -3.20 -19.76
CA LYS A 817 -34.90 -3.31 -19.19
C LYS A 817 -34.89 -3.48 -17.66
N ALA A 818 -36.04 -3.78 -17.06
CA ALA A 818 -36.21 -3.83 -15.60
C ALA A 818 -35.17 -4.69 -14.89
N ALA A 819 -34.80 -5.85 -15.45
CA ALA A 819 -33.80 -6.73 -14.85
C ALA A 819 -32.42 -6.05 -14.66
N SER A 820 -31.96 -5.27 -15.65
CA SER A 820 -30.68 -4.56 -15.57
C SER A 820 -30.77 -3.31 -14.68
N ILE A 821 -31.86 -2.55 -14.80
CA ILE A 821 -32.04 -1.30 -14.05
C ILE A 821 -32.29 -1.57 -12.56
N ASN A 822 -33.01 -2.65 -12.22
CA ASN A 822 -33.23 -3.04 -10.82
C ASN A 822 -31.91 -3.39 -10.12
N LYS A 823 -30.97 -4.09 -10.78
CA LYS A 823 -29.63 -4.31 -10.22
C LYS A 823 -28.91 -3.00 -9.86
N GLN A 824 -29.04 -1.99 -10.73
CA GLN A 824 -28.47 -0.65 -10.51
C GLN A 824 -29.15 0.09 -9.35
N ILE A 825 -30.46 -0.07 -9.20
CA ILE A 825 -31.23 0.46 -8.06
C ILE A 825 -30.78 -0.22 -6.76
N ASP A 826 -30.59 -1.53 -6.77
CA ASP A 826 -30.20 -2.30 -5.58
C ASP A 826 -28.81 -1.89 -5.06
N VAL A 827 -27.82 -1.69 -5.95
CA VAL A 827 -26.50 -1.22 -5.53
C VAL A 827 -26.53 0.22 -4.97
N LEU A 828 -27.40 1.09 -5.50
CA LEU A 828 -27.60 2.44 -4.94
C LEU A 828 -28.28 2.41 -3.58
N ASN A 829 -29.30 1.57 -3.40
CA ASN A 829 -29.96 1.39 -2.11
C ASN A 829 -28.99 0.88 -1.05
N LYS A 830 -28.19 -0.15 -1.37
CA LYS A 830 -27.13 -0.65 -0.49
C LYS A 830 -26.12 0.44 -0.13
N ALA A 831 -25.70 1.25 -1.11
CA ALA A 831 -24.78 2.36 -0.85
C ALA A 831 -25.40 3.42 0.08
N ILE A 832 -26.68 3.76 -0.10
CA ILE A 832 -27.40 4.71 0.78
C ILE A 832 -27.51 4.15 2.20
N GLU A 833 -27.85 2.86 2.34
CA GLU A 833 -27.93 2.19 3.64
C GLU A 833 -26.58 2.13 4.33
N ASN A 834 -25.50 1.87 3.59
CA ASN A 834 -24.15 1.90 4.12
C ASN A 834 -23.75 3.26 4.71
N PHE A 835 -24.44 4.36 4.39
CA PHE A 835 -24.17 5.69 4.96
C PHE A 835 -25.10 6.08 6.12
N LYS A 836 -26.09 5.26 6.44
CA LYS A 836 -26.87 5.38 7.69
C LYS A 836 -26.07 4.78 8.84
#